data_AF-A0A7J8QWF9-F1
#
_entry.id   AF-A0A7J8QWF9-F1
#
_cell.length_a   1.000
_cell.length_b   1.000
_cell.length_c   1.000
_cell.angle_alpha   90.00
_cell.angle_beta   90.00
_cell.angle_gamma   90.00
#
_symmetry.space_group_name_H-M   'P 1'
#
loop_
_entity.id
_entity.type
_entity.pdbx_description
1 polymer ?
#
loop_
_entity_poly.entity_id
_entity_poly.type
_entity_poly.pdbx_seq_one_letter_code
_entity_poly.pdbx_strand_id
1 'polypeptide(L)'
;MDFTRKAKWTFVLVTVLFSLVQLPSANHTSINDTSIEMIHVGLILDAQSWVGKIVDSCISLAISDFYSRNRHYQTKLIVHNRDSEGDSLLVLSQALVLLENFKLDAIIVAENSAAVKILAELGSRVKIPIISLFAAGPSLSFSEYPYLIQIGQDESSQAKVIAAIVEAFSWRSVTLIYEDNDPARPILSNAITSFDQHVALLASSTDEEIVEQLRNLMSLQTTVLLVHMSPTLASRLFLNARRLGMMSQGYAWITTDMTTNFMNSMDPSVIESMQGVVGLKPHIPASKELRKLAIRWSKNLNENQNLEEMEINVYGIWSYDMVWAVAAAAERVMTQHPHILHQVTRMNMNFTTIRSSQSGLVFMDEILQSRFKGISGGFQLTNGRLIPKEFEIVNVFKGERIIGYWNPGNGITSLMKQENHNETNSTSSSKLENVIWPGGTMNIPKGWSLHGKRLRIGVPVNNGFREIISVTRDPRTNETTVTGYCVDVFKEAVQSLGYEVHYDFIPFEDANGQMAGTYNDLILQVYYKNYDAVMGDTTIHDSRFPYVDFTMPFTDIGIGTVVPKINKKSIWIFLMPLSGDLWITTAAFFILTGLVIWFIERPINEEFQGSLCEQIGMIFWYSFSTLVFAHKEKLLSNLSKFVVIIWVFVVLIITSSYTATLASMLTVQQIELNLKQDYVGYHYGFLLSGAVSNLNFKNPRLKPYKSPEEYADALGRGSNNGGVSAIVDEIPYLKVFLAKYSSDYTISKSNTTTGGFGFVFPKGSPLVQDISSAIMRLREEEKLQLMENKWFRSTESIFTDQDTRSKPSRLNLHSFGGLFLVTGISSTSALLLCLFQKSRAIIIRKFKFFLNSMDSVKDYLKVRYITTLTILFN
;
A
#
# COMPACT_ATOMS: atom_id res chain seq x y z
N MET A 1 -113.62 -60.08 -14.18
CA MET A 1 -113.28 -60.49 -12.80
C MET A 1 -112.23 -61.59 -12.94
N ASP A 2 -110.98 -61.48 -12.51
CA ASP A 2 -110.38 -60.57 -11.57
C ASP A 2 -109.13 -59.92 -12.14
N PHE A 3 -109.14 -58.59 -12.04
CA PHE A 3 -108.00 -57.72 -12.10
C PHE A 3 -107.24 -57.86 -10.77
N THR A 4 -105.92 -57.74 -10.83
CA THR A 4 -104.93 -57.67 -9.73
C THR A 4 -104.05 -58.91 -9.54
N ARG A 5 -102.75 -58.62 -9.39
CA ARG A 5 -101.63 -59.52 -9.05
C ARG A 5 -100.90 -60.23 -10.20
N LYS A 6 -100.41 -59.47 -11.19
CA LYS A 6 -99.19 -59.83 -11.97
C LYS A 6 -98.45 -58.66 -12.62
N ALA A 7 -98.53 -57.46 -12.03
CA ALA A 7 -98.05 -56.21 -12.64
C ALA A 7 -97.02 -55.43 -11.79
N LYS A 8 -96.23 -56.08 -10.93
CA LYS A 8 -95.14 -55.41 -10.19
C LYS A 8 -93.75 -56.05 -10.27
N TRP A 9 -93.60 -57.23 -10.87
CA TRP A 9 -92.28 -57.85 -11.08
C TRP A 9 -91.81 -57.85 -12.55
N THR A 10 -92.69 -57.55 -13.50
CA THR A 10 -92.35 -57.42 -14.93
C THR A 10 -91.91 -56.00 -15.32
N PHE A 11 -92.19 -54.98 -14.50
CA PHE A 11 -91.79 -53.60 -14.81
C PHE A 11 -90.34 -53.28 -14.40
N VAL A 12 -89.77 -54.00 -13.43
CA VAL A 12 -88.38 -53.77 -12.98
C VAL A 12 -87.35 -54.51 -13.83
N LEU A 13 -87.72 -55.64 -14.45
CA LEU A 13 -86.81 -56.41 -15.31
C LEU A 13 -86.69 -55.83 -16.74
N VAL A 14 -87.68 -55.05 -17.19
CA VAL A 14 -87.69 -54.44 -18.54
C VAL A 14 -86.98 -53.08 -18.56
N THR A 15 -86.87 -52.39 -17.43
CA THR A 15 -86.13 -51.10 -17.33
C THR A 15 -84.62 -51.24 -17.22
N VAL A 16 -84.06 -52.42 -16.92
CA VAL A 16 -82.59 -52.61 -16.83
C VAL A 16 -81.99 -53.10 -18.16
N LEU A 17 -82.76 -53.79 -19.00
CA LEU A 17 -82.27 -54.37 -20.27
C LEU A 17 -82.36 -53.45 -21.49
N PHE A 18 -82.95 -52.25 -21.36
CA PHE A 18 -82.94 -51.21 -22.40
C PHE A 18 -81.76 -50.21 -22.25
N SER A 19 -80.78 -50.53 -21.40
CA SER A 19 -79.57 -49.73 -21.18
C SER A 19 -78.34 -50.17 -22.01
N LEU A 20 -78.47 -51.18 -22.87
CA LEU A 20 -77.48 -51.52 -23.88
C LEU A 20 -78.17 -51.73 -25.23
N VAL A 21 -77.67 -51.05 -26.26
CA VAL A 21 -78.12 -51.07 -27.66
C VAL A 21 -79.24 -50.07 -27.98
N GLN A 22 -78.89 -48.78 -28.06
CA GLN A 22 -79.35 -47.93 -29.15
C GLN A 22 -78.21 -47.04 -29.64
N LEU A 23 -77.88 -47.24 -30.93
CA LEU A 23 -77.17 -46.29 -31.79
C LEU A 23 -77.84 -44.91 -31.71
N PRO A 24 -77.09 -43.81 -31.59
CA PRO A 24 -77.57 -42.52 -32.05
C PRO A 24 -77.36 -42.46 -33.57
N SER A 25 -78.46 -42.57 -34.31
CA SER A 25 -78.58 -42.00 -35.64
C SER A 25 -78.34 -40.49 -35.56
N ALA A 26 -77.56 -39.99 -36.51
CA ALA A 26 -77.21 -38.59 -36.68
C ALA A 26 -78.43 -37.66 -36.57
N ASN A 27 -78.42 -36.80 -35.56
CA ASN A 27 -78.91 -35.44 -35.71
C ASN A 27 -77.67 -34.55 -35.77
N HIS A 28 -77.52 -33.89 -36.91
CA HIS A 28 -76.56 -32.83 -37.16
C HIS A 28 -76.57 -31.81 -36.02
N THR A 29 -75.62 -31.90 -35.10
CA THR A 29 -75.02 -30.71 -34.51
C THR A 29 -73.74 -30.45 -35.28
N SER A 30 -73.72 -29.28 -35.92
CA SER A 30 -72.59 -28.66 -36.59
C SER A 30 -71.26 -29.05 -35.95
N ILE A 31 -70.32 -29.41 -36.81
CA ILE A 31 -68.89 -29.19 -36.59
C ILE A 31 -68.77 -27.78 -36.01
N ASN A 32 -68.53 -27.66 -34.70
CA ASN A 32 -67.97 -26.43 -34.17
C ASN A 32 -66.54 -26.43 -34.71
N ASP A 33 -66.31 -25.57 -35.70
CA ASP A 33 -64.99 -25.07 -36.05
C ASP A 33 -64.21 -24.87 -34.75
N THR A 34 -63.03 -25.50 -34.66
CA THR A 34 -62.07 -25.20 -33.59
C THR A 34 -61.62 -23.77 -33.82
N SER A 35 -62.33 -22.80 -33.24
CA SER A 35 -61.98 -21.39 -33.32
C SER A 35 -60.63 -21.22 -32.65
N ILE A 36 -59.58 -20.99 -33.45
CA ILE A 36 -58.25 -20.65 -32.95
C ILE A 36 -58.38 -19.37 -32.14
N GLU A 37 -57.98 -19.42 -30.88
CA GLU A 37 -58.03 -18.26 -30.00
C GLU A 37 -56.84 -17.34 -30.27
N MET A 38 -57.13 -16.03 -30.38
CA MET A 38 -56.13 -15.02 -30.67
C MET A 38 -55.64 -14.37 -29.37
N ILE A 39 -54.35 -14.51 -29.09
CA ILE A 39 -53.69 -13.93 -27.93
C ILE A 39 -53.02 -12.63 -28.36
N HIS A 40 -53.40 -11.51 -27.74
CA HIS A 40 -52.95 -10.20 -28.20
C HIS A 40 -51.77 -9.71 -27.35
N VAL A 41 -50.65 -9.40 -28.01
CA VAL A 41 -49.44 -8.91 -27.36
C VAL A 41 -49.07 -7.56 -27.94
N GLY A 42 -48.81 -6.58 -27.07
CA GLY A 42 -48.28 -5.29 -27.50
C GLY A 42 -46.77 -5.38 -27.71
N LEU A 43 -46.24 -4.75 -28.75
CA LEU A 43 -44.80 -4.57 -28.95
C LEU A 43 -44.50 -3.08 -29.08
N ILE A 44 -43.61 -2.58 -28.23
CA ILE A 44 -43.16 -1.19 -28.25
C ILE A 44 -41.65 -1.18 -28.46
N LEU A 45 -41.19 -0.52 -29.52
CA LEU A 45 -39.79 -0.43 -29.92
C LEU A 45 -39.56 0.82 -30.78
N ASP A 46 -38.31 1.27 -30.87
CA ASP A 46 -37.87 2.30 -31.81
C ASP A 46 -37.66 1.63 -33.17
N ALA A 47 -38.58 1.88 -34.10
CA ALA A 47 -38.56 1.25 -35.41
C ALA A 47 -37.38 1.70 -36.29
N GLN A 48 -36.75 2.84 -35.96
CA GLN A 48 -35.59 3.35 -36.67
C GLN A 48 -34.27 2.82 -36.10
N SER A 49 -34.25 2.45 -34.81
CA SER A 49 -33.07 1.88 -34.15
C SER A 49 -32.62 0.54 -34.73
N TRP A 50 -31.32 0.25 -34.56
CA TRP A 50 -30.75 -1.05 -34.92
C TRP A 50 -31.36 -2.19 -34.09
N VAL A 51 -31.57 -1.97 -32.79
CA VAL A 51 -32.22 -2.94 -31.90
C VAL A 51 -33.63 -3.26 -32.40
N GLY A 52 -34.46 -2.23 -32.62
CA GLY A 52 -35.86 -2.40 -32.98
C GLY A 52 -36.07 -3.18 -34.27
N LYS A 53 -35.25 -2.91 -35.30
CA LYS A 53 -35.28 -3.66 -36.57
C LYS A 53 -34.94 -5.14 -36.39
N ILE A 54 -33.93 -5.46 -35.58
CA ILE A 54 -33.57 -6.86 -35.28
C ILE A 54 -34.70 -7.55 -34.53
N VAL A 55 -35.21 -6.90 -33.48
CA VAL A 55 -36.24 -7.45 -32.60
C VAL A 55 -37.53 -7.73 -33.36
N ASP A 56 -38.05 -6.76 -34.13
CA ASP A 56 -39.30 -6.90 -34.89
C ASP A 56 -39.23 -8.07 -35.90
N SER A 57 -38.12 -8.16 -36.63
CA SER A 57 -37.86 -9.25 -37.59
C SER A 57 -37.75 -10.61 -36.89
N CYS A 58 -37.01 -10.69 -35.78
CA CYS A 58 -36.84 -11.93 -35.01
C CYS A 58 -38.14 -12.40 -34.36
N ILE A 59 -38.98 -11.50 -33.85
CA ILE A 59 -40.30 -11.82 -33.29
C ILE A 59 -41.20 -12.42 -34.38
N SER A 60 -41.24 -11.78 -35.56
CA SER A 60 -42.02 -12.27 -36.70
C SER A 60 -41.60 -13.68 -37.14
N LEU A 61 -40.28 -13.94 -37.21
CA LEU A 61 -39.74 -15.27 -37.50
C LEU A 61 -40.09 -16.28 -36.40
N ALA A 62 -39.98 -15.89 -35.12
CA ALA A 62 -40.26 -16.75 -34.00
C ALA A 62 -41.71 -17.24 -33.96
N ILE A 63 -42.67 -16.34 -34.20
CA ILE A 63 -44.11 -16.66 -34.28
C ILE A 63 -44.36 -17.65 -35.42
N SER A 64 -43.83 -17.35 -36.60
CA SER A 64 -43.97 -18.22 -37.77
C SER A 64 -43.39 -19.62 -37.50
N ASP A 65 -42.18 -19.69 -36.97
CA ASP A 65 -41.48 -20.95 -36.71
C ASP A 65 -42.15 -21.77 -35.61
N PHE A 66 -42.60 -21.12 -34.54
CA PHE A 66 -43.29 -21.79 -33.42
C PHE A 66 -44.58 -22.48 -33.89
N TYR A 67 -45.48 -21.74 -34.54
CA TYR A 67 -46.76 -22.30 -34.98
C TYR A 67 -46.63 -23.23 -36.18
N SER A 68 -45.57 -23.08 -36.99
CA SER A 68 -45.29 -24.06 -38.04
C SER A 68 -44.92 -25.44 -37.50
N ARG A 69 -44.26 -25.48 -36.32
CA ARG A 69 -43.87 -26.69 -35.60
C ARG A 69 -45.01 -27.23 -34.73
N ASN A 70 -45.82 -26.33 -34.16
CA ASN A 70 -46.93 -26.66 -33.27
C ASN A 70 -48.29 -26.47 -33.95
N ARG A 71 -48.51 -27.09 -35.13
CA ARG A 71 -49.76 -26.92 -35.91
C ARG A 71 -51.04 -27.41 -35.21
N HIS A 72 -50.90 -28.17 -34.13
CA HIS A 72 -52.00 -28.73 -33.36
C HIS A 72 -52.47 -27.80 -32.22
N TYR A 73 -51.76 -26.69 -31.99
CA TYR A 73 -52.12 -25.72 -30.96
C TYR A 73 -53.35 -24.91 -31.34
N GLN A 74 -54.15 -24.57 -30.33
CA GLN A 74 -55.41 -23.85 -30.51
C GLN A 74 -55.28 -22.35 -30.25
N THR A 75 -54.09 -21.88 -29.88
CA THR A 75 -53.80 -20.45 -29.71
C THR A 75 -52.98 -19.89 -30.87
N LYS A 76 -53.09 -18.59 -31.13
CA LYS A 76 -52.21 -17.85 -32.04
C LYS A 76 -51.88 -16.46 -31.50
N LEU A 77 -50.60 -16.14 -31.39
CA LEU A 77 -50.13 -14.80 -31.01
C LEU A 77 -50.37 -13.80 -32.15
N ILE A 78 -50.95 -12.65 -31.80
CA ILE A 78 -51.05 -11.46 -32.63
C ILE A 78 -50.28 -10.34 -31.95
N VAL A 79 -49.25 -9.83 -32.63
CA VAL A 79 -48.42 -8.74 -32.13
C VAL A 79 -48.89 -7.41 -32.71
N HIS A 80 -49.12 -6.44 -31.84
CA HIS A 80 -49.49 -5.06 -32.19
C HIS A 80 -48.29 -4.14 -31.97
N ASN A 81 -47.62 -3.77 -33.06
CA ASN A 81 -46.42 -2.94 -33.02
C ASN A 81 -46.76 -1.44 -32.90
N ARG A 82 -46.01 -0.71 -32.06
CA ARG A 82 -46.02 0.74 -31.91
C ARG A 82 -44.60 1.28 -31.84
N ASP A 83 -44.38 2.35 -32.60
CA ASP A 83 -43.10 3.07 -32.63
C ASP A 83 -42.99 4.00 -31.42
N SER A 84 -41.88 3.90 -30.70
CA SER A 84 -41.52 4.75 -29.56
C SER A 84 -40.77 6.02 -29.98
N GLU A 85 -40.18 6.02 -31.18
CA GLU A 85 -39.20 7.03 -31.63
C GLU A 85 -38.04 7.27 -30.62
N GLY A 86 -37.79 6.30 -29.73
CA GLY A 86 -36.75 6.38 -28.68
C GLY A 86 -37.10 7.25 -27.46
N ASP A 87 -38.32 7.79 -27.35
CA ASP A 87 -38.75 8.63 -26.22
C ASP A 87 -39.53 7.83 -25.16
N SER A 88 -39.06 7.84 -23.91
CA SER A 88 -39.69 7.13 -22.79
C SER A 88 -41.13 7.60 -22.49
N LEU A 89 -41.49 8.86 -22.77
CA LEU A 89 -42.85 9.37 -22.61
C LEU A 89 -43.77 8.86 -23.72
N LEU A 90 -43.25 8.77 -24.94
CA LEU A 90 -43.98 8.16 -26.06
C LEU A 90 -44.23 6.67 -25.79
N VAL A 91 -43.28 5.95 -25.18
CA VAL A 91 -43.48 4.56 -24.77
C VAL A 91 -44.70 4.40 -23.87
N LEU A 92 -44.87 5.26 -22.86
CA LEU A 92 -46.06 5.24 -22.00
C LEU A 92 -47.33 5.55 -22.81
N SER A 93 -47.30 6.58 -23.65
CA SER A 93 -48.44 6.94 -24.51
C SER A 93 -48.86 5.77 -25.39
N GLN A 94 -47.91 5.09 -26.05
CA GLN A 94 -48.19 3.94 -26.92
C GLN A 94 -48.72 2.74 -26.14
N ALA A 95 -48.20 2.46 -24.94
CA ALA A 95 -48.73 1.41 -24.09
C ALA A 95 -50.20 1.66 -23.71
N LEU A 96 -50.53 2.91 -23.37
CA LEU A 96 -51.89 3.33 -23.05
C LEU A 96 -52.84 3.19 -24.26
N VAL A 97 -52.39 3.59 -25.45
CA VAL A 97 -53.12 3.41 -26.71
C VAL A 97 -53.35 1.92 -27.02
N LEU A 98 -52.38 1.05 -26.76
CA LEU A 98 -52.53 -0.39 -26.96
C LEU A 98 -53.56 -1.01 -25.99
N LEU A 99 -53.53 -0.60 -24.72
CA LEU A 99 -54.47 -1.08 -23.69
C LEU A 99 -55.91 -0.61 -23.93
N GLU A 100 -56.10 0.56 -24.55
CA GLU A 100 -57.42 1.08 -24.91
C GLU A 100 -58.01 0.36 -26.14
N ASN A 101 -57.18 0.11 -27.15
CA ASN A 101 -57.62 -0.44 -28.43
C ASN A 101 -57.72 -1.97 -28.46
N PHE A 102 -56.90 -2.66 -27.66
CA PHE A 102 -56.78 -4.12 -27.69
C PHE A 102 -56.87 -4.73 -26.29
N LYS A 103 -57.37 -5.96 -26.20
CA LYS A 103 -57.33 -6.76 -24.97
C LYS A 103 -55.98 -7.44 -24.86
N LEU A 104 -54.98 -6.73 -24.35
CA LEU A 104 -53.62 -7.26 -24.27
C LEU A 104 -53.47 -8.29 -23.15
N ASP A 105 -52.80 -9.39 -23.46
CA ASP A 105 -52.39 -10.42 -22.52
C ASP A 105 -50.95 -10.18 -22.01
N ALA A 106 -50.10 -9.52 -22.80
CA ALA A 106 -48.77 -9.07 -22.41
C ALA A 106 -48.31 -7.85 -23.22
N ILE A 107 -47.31 -7.13 -22.71
CA ILE A 107 -46.61 -6.06 -23.44
C ILE A 107 -45.11 -6.39 -23.47
N ILE A 108 -44.54 -6.43 -24.67
CA ILE A 108 -43.11 -6.56 -24.92
C ILE A 108 -42.53 -5.17 -25.17
N VAL A 109 -41.39 -4.89 -24.54
CA VAL A 109 -40.70 -3.60 -24.62
C VAL A 109 -39.25 -3.84 -25.01
N ALA A 110 -38.82 -3.18 -26.08
CA ALA A 110 -37.45 -3.22 -26.59
C ALA A 110 -36.78 -1.85 -26.47
N GLU A 111 -36.90 -1.23 -25.29
CA GLU A 111 -36.50 0.16 -25.03
C GLU A 111 -35.62 0.33 -23.79
N ASN A 112 -35.11 1.55 -23.63
CA ASN A 112 -34.23 1.94 -22.52
C ASN A 112 -34.82 1.69 -21.11
N SER A 113 -33.94 1.67 -20.11
CA SER A 113 -34.28 1.37 -18.71
C SER A 113 -35.30 2.33 -18.10
N ALA A 114 -35.30 3.60 -18.50
CA ALA A 114 -36.25 4.61 -18.02
C ALA A 114 -37.70 4.28 -18.46
N ALA A 115 -37.88 3.88 -19.72
CA ALA A 115 -39.17 3.44 -20.24
C ALA A 115 -39.67 2.16 -19.52
N VAL A 116 -38.77 1.21 -19.25
CA VAL A 116 -39.08 -0.03 -18.52
C VAL A 116 -39.60 0.27 -17.11
N LYS A 117 -39.02 1.25 -16.40
CA LYS A 117 -39.46 1.64 -15.05
C LYS A 117 -40.89 2.19 -15.04
N ILE A 118 -41.22 3.04 -16.01
CA ILE A 118 -42.57 3.61 -16.15
C ILE A 118 -43.58 2.49 -16.45
N LEU A 119 -43.23 1.57 -17.36
CA LEU A 119 -44.11 0.47 -17.73
C LEU A 119 -44.22 -0.60 -16.64
N ALA A 120 -43.20 -0.80 -15.81
CA ALA A 120 -43.27 -1.70 -14.66
C ALA A 120 -44.35 -1.24 -13.65
N GLU A 121 -44.41 0.06 -13.35
CA GLU A 121 -45.46 0.66 -12.52
C GLU A 121 -46.85 0.49 -13.16
N LEU A 122 -46.95 0.72 -14.48
CA LEU A 122 -48.19 0.49 -15.21
C LEU A 122 -48.63 -0.97 -15.12
N GLY A 123 -47.73 -1.91 -15.43
CA GLY A 123 -47.92 -3.36 -15.38
C GLY A 123 -48.43 -3.85 -14.03
N SER A 124 -47.85 -3.35 -12.93
CA SER A 124 -48.31 -3.64 -11.57
C SER A 124 -49.73 -3.15 -11.28
N ARG A 125 -50.15 -2.02 -11.86
CA ARG A 125 -51.52 -1.49 -11.70
C ARG A 125 -52.54 -2.23 -12.54
N VAL A 126 -52.20 -2.53 -13.80
CA VAL A 126 -53.11 -3.22 -14.74
C VAL A 126 -53.12 -4.74 -14.55
N LYS A 127 -52.11 -5.28 -13.84
CA LYS A 127 -51.82 -6.71 -13.64
C LYS A 127 -51.59 -7.47 -14.95
N ILE A 128 -50.83 -6.87 -15.87
CA ILE A 128 -50.45 -7.46 -17.16
C ILE A 128 -48.92 -7.65 -17.18
N PRO A 129 -48.42 -8.81 -17.62
CA PRO A 129 -46.99 -9.04 -17.83
C PRO A 129 -46.35 -7.99 -18.74
N ILE A 130 -45.30 -7.35 -18.24
CA ILE A 130 -44.41 -6.48 -19.00
C ILE A 130 -43.10 -7.23 -19.20
N ILE A 131 -42.77 -7.53 -20.45
CA ILE A 131 -41.58 -8.30 -20.82
C ILE A 131 -40.57 -7.35 -21.47
N SER A 132 -39.51 -7.04 -20.73
CA SER A 132 -38.42 -6.21 -21.19
C SER A 132 -37.30 -7.05 -21.78
N LEU A 133 -36.82 -6.68 -22.97
CA LEU A 133 -35.62 -7.26 -23.58
C LEU A 133 -34.32 -6.72 -22.97
N PHE A 134 -34.41 -5.63 -22.21
CA PHE A 134 -33.31 -5.03 -21.46
C PHE A 134 -33.49 -5.32 -19.96
N ALA A 135 -32.40 -5.65 -19.26
CA ALA A 135 -32.45 -5.63 -17.81
C ALA A 135 -32.24 -4.19 -17.35
N ALA A 136 -33.21 -3.65 -16.62
CA ALA A 136 -33.00 -2.40 -15.93
C ALA A 136 -32.29 -2.69 -14.60
N GLY A 137 -31.45 -1.75 -14.15
CA GLY A 137 -30.57 -1.90 -12.99
C GLY A 137 -31.23 -2.36 -11.67
N PRO A 138 -30.47 -2.46 -10.57
CA PRO A 138 -30.92 -3.07 -9.31
C PRO A 138 -32.14 -2.41 -8.65
N SER A 139 -32.56 -1.23 -9.11
CA SER A 139 -33.76 -0.52 -8.65
C SER A 139 -35.10 -1.13 -9.10
N LEU A 140 -35.10 -2.14 -9.97
CA LEU A 140 -36.32 -2.82 -10.43
C LEU A 140 -36.30 -4.29 -9.97
N SER A 141 -36.59 -4.48 -8.67
CA SER A 141 -36.68 -5.80 -8.04
C SER A 141 -38.03 -6.47 -8.33
N PHE A 142 -38.03 -7.79 -8.48
CA PHE A 142 -39.25 -8.56 -8.69
C PHE A 142 -40.21 -8.47 -7.49
N SER A 143 -39.69 -8.26 -6.27
CA SER A 143 -40.50 -8.02 -5.07
C SER A 143 -41.33 -6.73 -5.15
N GLU A 144 -40.83 -5.71 -5.85
CA GLU A 144 -41.49 -4.43 -6.01
C GLU A 144 -42.39 -4.41 -7.26
N TYR A 145 -41.96 -5.09 -8.33
CA TYR A 145 -42.67 -5.16 -9.61
C TYR A 145 -42.89 -6.62 -10.06
N PRO A 146 -43.91 -7.32 -9.51
CA PRO A 146 -44.12 -8.75 -9.74
C PRO A 146 -44.62 -9.11 -11.15
N TYR A 147 -45.00 -8.11 -11.97
CA TYR A 147 -45.44 -8.31 -13.36
C TYR A 147 -44.34 -7.97 -14.38
N LEU A 148 -43.11 -7.69 -13.93
CA LEU A 148 -41.99 -7.38 -14.81
C LEU A 148 -41.13 -8.63 -15.05
N ILE A 149 -40.93 -8.98 -16.32
CA ILE A 149 -39.98 -9.98 -16.78
C ILE A 149 -38.84 -9.26 -17.51
N GLN A 150 -37.60 -9.62 -17.21
CA GLN A 150 -36.40 -9.06 -17.84
C GLN A 150 -35.58 -10.19 -18.46
N ILE A 151 -35.42 -10.13 -19.78
CA ILE A 151 -34.68 -11.14 -20.54
C ILE A 151 -33.20 -10.75 -20.74
N GLY A 152 -32.92 -9.45 -20.79
CA GLY A 152 -31.56 -8.92 -20.96
C GLY A 152 -30.61 -9.29 -19.83
N GLN A 153 -29.31 -9.15 -20.09
CA GLN A 153 -28.29 -9.35 -19.06
C GLN A 153 -28.25 -8.19 -18.06
N ASP A 154 -28.02 -8.53 -16.80
CA ASP A 154 -27.95 -7.59 -15.69
C ASP A 154 -26.64 -6.78 -15.72
N GLU A 155 -26.75 -5.45 -15.77
CA GLU A 155 -25.61 -4.51 -15.81
C GLU A 155 -24.66 -4.68 -14.61
N SER A 156 -25.15 -5.14 -13.46
CA SER A 156 -24.31 -5.42 -12.30
C SER A 156 -23.34 -6.59 -12.54
N SER A 157 -23.76 -7.58 -13.34
CA SER A 157 -22.90 -8.70 -13.72
C SER A 157 -21.80 -8.25 -14.68
N GLN A 158 -22.12 -7.34 -15.60
CA GLN A 158 -21.12 -6.73 -16.49
C GLN A 158 -20.09 -5.90 -15.71
N ALA A 159 -20.53 -5.12 -14.71
CA ALA A 159 -19.61 -4.37 -13.84
C ALA A 159 -18.61 -5.28 -13.12
N LYS A 160 -19.02 -6.48 -12.68
CA LYS A 160 -18.13 -7.49 -12.08
C LYS A 160 -17.09 -8.02 -13.07
N VAL A 161 -17.47 -8.21 -14.34
CA VAL A 161 -16.53 -8.65 -15.39
C VAL A 161 -15.48 -7.57 -15.64
N ILE A 162 -15.90 -6.31 -15.75
CA ILE A 162 -15.02 -5.16 -15.93
C ILE A 162 -14.03 -5.06 -14.77
N ALA A 163 -14.51 -5.14 -13.53
CA ALA A 163 -13.66 -5.12 -12.34
C ALA A 163 -12.61 -6.24 -12.37
N ALA A 164 -13.02 -7.46 -12.76
CA ALA A 164 -12.11 -8.60 -12.89
C ALA A 164 -11.04 -8.38 -13.99
N ILE A 165 -11.37 -7.69 -15.09
CA ILE A 165 -10.42 -7.34 -16.16
C ILE A 165 -9.41 -6.30 -15.64
N VAL A 166 -9.88 -5.25 -14.98
CA VAL A 166 -9.04 -4.18 -14.41
C VAL A 166 -8.07 -4.76 -13.38
N GLU A 167 -8.55 -5.65 -12.52
CA GLU A 167 -7.72 -6.38 -11.55
C GLU A 167 -6.70 -7.30 -12.23
N ALA A 168 -7.12 -8.05 -13.26
CA ALA A 168 -6.23 -8.97 -13.99
C ALA A 168 -5.04 -8.26 -14.64
N PHE A 169 -5.22 -7.01 -15.10
CA PHE A 169 -4.14 -6.20 -15.67
C PHE A 169 -3.48 -5.24 -14.68
N SER A 170 -3.86 -5.28 -13.40
CA SER A 170 -3.30 -4.44 -12.33
C SER A 170 -3.39 -2.94 -12.63
N TRP A 171 -4.44 -2.51 -13.34
CA TRP A 171 -4.68 -1.10 -13.61
C TRP A 171 -5.26 -0.42 -12.35
N ARG A 172 -4.72 0.76 -12.02
CA ARG A 172 -5.11 1.50 -10.80
C ARG A 172 -6.29 2.44 -11.01
N SER A 173 -6.47 2.89 -12.24
CA SER A 173 -7.42 3.93 -12.60
C SER A 173 -7.98 3.66 -13.98
N VAL A 174 -9.29 3.84 -14.12
CA VAL A 174 -10.00 3.76 -15.39
C VAL A 174 -10.82 5.03 -15.55
N THR A 175 -10.96 5.51 -16.78
CA THR A 175 -11.89 6.59 -17.11
C THR A 175 -13.10 6.04 -17.85
N LEU A 176 -14.31 6.32 -17.37
CA LEU A 176 -15.55 5.93 -18.04
C LEU A 176 -16.00 7.04 -18.99
N ILE A 177 -16.26 6.68 -20.24
CA ILE A 177 -16.98 7.50 -21.22
C ILE A 177 -18.33 6.82 -21.44
N TYR A 178 -19.41 7.52 -21.09
CA TYR A 178 -20.75 6.99 -21.20
C TYR A 178 -21.69 7.95 -21.92
N GLU A 179 -22.70 7.38 -22.56
CA GLU A 179 -23.81 8.15 -23.10
C GLU A 179 -24.69 8.66 -21.96
N ASP A 180 -24.97 9.96 -21.89
CA ASP A 180 -25.73 10.61 -20.80
C ASP A 180 -27.21 10.19 -20.83
N ASN A 181 -27.45 8.98 -20.35
CA ASN A 181 -28.75 8.34 -20.21
C ASN A 181 -28.85 7.62 -18.84
N ASP A 182 -30.07 7.32 -18.40
CA ASP A 182 -30.34 6.68 -17.10
C ASP A 182 -29.65 5.29 -16.86
N PRO A 183 -29.40 4.42 -17.88
CA PRO A 183 -28.74 3.12 -17.69
C PRO A 183 -27.22 3.15 -17.41
N ALA A 184 -26.53 4.28 -17.50
CA ALA A 184 -25.12 4.33 -17.11
C ALA A 184 -24.90 4.36 -15.57
N ARG A 185 -25.92 4.75 -14.79
CA ARG A 185 -25.84 4.91 -13.33
C ARG A 185 -25.54 3.62 -12.52
N PRO A 186 -26.07 2.44 -12.89
CA PRO A 186 -25.75 1.18 -12.19
C PRO A 186 -24.30 0.70 -12.38
N ILE A 187 -23.71 0.96 -13.56
CA ILE A 187 -22.28 0.71 -13.82
C ILE A 187 -21.44 1.64 -12.94
N LEU A 188 -21.82 2.92 -12.90
CA LEU A 188 -21.23 3.91 -12.01
C LEU A 188 -21.30 3.48 -10.53
N SER A 189 -22.44 2.95 -10.06
CA SER A 189 -22.64 2.63 -8.63
C SER A 189 -21.93 1.36 -8.14
N ASN A 190 -21.68 0.39 -9.02
CA ASN A 190 -21.08 -0.90 -8.65
C ASN A 190 -19.57 -0.99 -8.90
N ALA A 191 -19.02 -0.12 -9.74
CA ALA A 191 -17.59 -0.11 -10.06
C ALA A 191 -16.86 1.15 -9.53
N ILE A 192 -17.46 1.83 -8.53
CA ILE A 192 -16.95 3.05 -7.86
C ILE A 192 -15.49 2.92 -7.39
N THR A 193 -15.01 1.72 -7.06
CA THR A 193 -13.66 1.56 -6.51
C THR A 193 -12.52 1.65 -7.54
N SER A 194 -12.82 1.76 -8.86
CA SER A 194 -11.79 1.72 -9.93
C SER A 194 -11.79 2.94 -10.88
N PHE A 195 -12.72 3.88 -10.75
CA PHE A 195 -12.82 5.03 -11.64
C PHE A 195 -12.42 6.33 -10.95
N ASP A 196 -11.37 6.99 -11.47
CA ASP A 196 -10.98 8.32 -11.00
C ASP A 196 -11.79 9.45 -11.67
N GLN A 197 -12.33 9.20 -12.87
CA GLN A 197 -13.00 10.22 -13.67
C GLN A 197 -14.06 9.63 -14.60
N HIS A 198 -15.11 10.41 -14.88
CA HIS A 198 -16.21 10.04 -15.77
C HIS A 198 -16.53 11.19 -16.73
N VAL A 199 -16.83 10.85 -17.98
CA VAL A 199 -17.26 11.77 -19.04
C VAL A 199 -18.60 11.31 -19.58
N ALA A 200 -19.57 12.23 -19.55
CA ALA A 200 -20.90 12.03 -20.11
C ALA A 200 -20.99 12.70 -21.48
N LEU A 201 -21.52 11.99 -22.48
CA LEU A 201 -21.77 12.51 -23.83
C LEU A 201 -23.26 12.33 -24.16
N LEU A 202 -23.92 13.37 -24.68
CA LEU A 202 -25.29 13.24 -25.17
C LEU A 202 -25.31 12.42 -26.47
N ALA A 203 -26.39 11.67 -26.72
CA ALA A 203 -26.59 10.96 -27.99
C ALA A 203 -26.52 11.91 -29.21
N SER A 204 -26.94 13.17 -29.01
CA SER A 204 -26.91 14.26 -30.00
C SER A 204 -25.57 15.01 -30.08
N SER A 205 -24.54 14.60 -29.34
CA SER A 205 -23.26 15.33 -29.29
C SER A 205 -22.67 15.47 -30.70
N THR A 206 -22.13 16.65 -31.01
CA THR A 206 -21.44 16.95 -32.29
C THR A 206 -20.03 16.36 -32.32
N ASP A 207 -19.42 16.25 -33.49
CA ASP A 207 -18.05 15.72 -33.60
C ASP A 207 -17.05 16.67 -32.92
N GLU A 208 -17.32 17.98 -32.95
CA GLU A 208 -16.54 19.00 -32.25
C GLU A 208 -16.55 18.78 -30.73
N GLU A 209 -17.73 18.54 -30.14
CA GLU A 209 -17.88 18.28 -28.71
C GLU A 209 -17.17 16.99 -28.29
N ILE A 210 -17.29 15.92 -29.08
CA ILE A 210 -16.58 14.65 -28.84
C ILE A 210 -15.06 14.89 -28.84
N VAL A 211 -14.56 15.63 -29.83
CA VAL A 211 -13.13 15.96 -29.95
C VAL A 211 -12.65 16.82 -28.79
N GLU A 212 -13.44 17.78 -28.31
CA GLU A 212 -13.11 18.59 -27.14
C GLU A 212 -12.97 17.72 -25.87
N GLN A 213 -13.93 16.82 -25.62
CA GLN A 213 -13.85 15.90 -24.49
C GLN A 213 -12.65 14.96 -24.59
N LEU A 214 -12.37 14.42 -25.78
CA LEU A 214 -11.18 13.58 -25.98
C LEU A 214 -9.88 14.36 -25.74
N ARG A 215 -9.79 15.64 -26.11
CA ARG A 215 -8.62 16.49 -25.79
C ARG A 215 -8.45 16.70 -24.30
N ASN A 216 -9.54 16.92 -23.57
CA ASN A 216 -9.51 17.00 -22.12
C ASN A 216 -8.99 15.69 -21.51
N LEU A 217 -9.44 14.54 -22.03
CA LEU A 217 -8.94 13.22 -21.60
C LEU A 217 -7.46 12.99 -21.91
N MET A 218 -6.94 13.49 -23.03
CA MET A 218 -5.51 13.44 -23.33
C MET A 218 -4.64 14.24 -22.35
N SER A 219 -5.21 15.23 -21.67
CA SER A 219 -4.49 15.99 -20.64
C SER A 219 -4.37 15.23 -19.31
N LEU A 220 -5.14 14.17 -19.13
CA LEU A 220 -5.11 13.31 -17.96
C LEU A 220 -3.97 12.29 -18.07
N GLN A 221 -3.55 11.76 -16.94
CA GLN A 221 -2.53 10.71 -16.91
C GLN A 221 -3.11 9.33 -17.22
N THR A 222 -4.41 9.11 -17.01
CA THR A 222 -5.04 7.78 -17.17
C THR A 222 -5.21 7.41 -18.64
N THR A 223 -4.79 6.20 -19.02
CA THR A 223 -4.86 5.71 -20.42
C THR A 223 -5.77 4.49 -20.61
N VAL A 224 -6.48 4.07 -19.56
CA VAL A 224 -7.53 3.03 -19.63
C VAL A 224 -8.89 3.69 -19.74
N LEU A 225 -9.60 3.40 -20.83
CA LEU A 225 -10.86 4.05 -21.20
C LEU A 225 -11.95 2.98 -21.36
N LEU A 226 -13.00 3.07 -20.55
CA LEU A 226 -14.19 2.24 -20.65
C LEU A 226 -15.29 3.00 -21.39
N VAL A 227 -15.88 2.39 -22.40
CA VAL A 227 -16.89 2.98 -23.27
C VAL A 227 -18.22 2.25 -23.08
N HIS A 228 -19.24 2.98 -22.65
CA HIS A 228 -20.62 2.50 -22.52
C HIS A 228 -21.57 3.45 -23.27
N MET A 229 -21.83 3.16 -24.54
CA MET A 229 -22.69 4.00 -25.39
C MET A 229 -23.27 3.23 -26.58
N SER A 230 -24.27 3.82 -27.23
CA SER A 230 -24.88 3.33 -28.45
C SER A 230 -23.85 3.14 -29.60
N PRO A 231 -24.10 2.20 -30.53
CA PRO A 231 -23.17 1.92 -31.62
C PRO A 231 -22.93 3.12 -32.54
N THR A 232 -23.92 3.98 -32.74
CA THR A 232 -23.81 5.20 -33.56
C THR A 232 -22.85 6.22 -32.94
N LEU A 233 -22.98 6.48 -31.64
CA LEU A 233 -22.09 7.39 -30.92
C LEU A 233 -20.69 6.80 -30.77
N ALA A 234 -20.58 5.51 -30.46
CA ALA A 234 -19.30 4.79 -30.37
C ALA A 234 -18.52 4.87 -31.69
N SER A 235 -19.20 4.71 -32.83
CA SER A 235 -18.57 4.80 -34.16
C SER A 235 -17.88 6.15 -34.36
N ARG A 236 -18.55 7.25 -34.02
CA ARG A 236 -18.01 8.61 -34.10
C ARG A 236 -16.88 8.83 -33.09
N LEU A 237 -17.02 8.30 -31.87
CA LEU A 237 -15.99 8.37 -30.83
C LEU A 237 -14.68 7.73 -31.30
N PHE A 238 -14.71 6.47 -31.76
CA PHE A 238 -13.49 5.74 -32.14
C PHE A 238 -12.82 6.31 -33.40
N LEU A 239 -13.60 6.79 -34.37
CA LEU A 239 -13.06 7.50 -35.54
C LEU A 239 -12.29 8.76 -35.11
N ASN A 240 -12.86 9.55 -34.20
CA ASN A 240 -12.21 10.76 -33.70
C ASN A 240 -11.04 10.45 -32.75
N ALA A 241 -11.13 9.42 -31.91
CA ALA A 241 -10.05 8.95 -31.06
C ALA A 241 -8.83 8.48 -31.88
N ARG A 242 -9.06 7.78 -33.00
CA ARG A 242 -7.99 7.42 -33.94
C ARG A 242 -7.34 8.65 -34.57
N ARG A 243 -8.14 9.63 -35.00
CA ARG A 243 -7.62 10.90 -35.56
C ARG A 243 -6.75 11.68 -34.56
N LEU A 244 -7.09 11.62 -33.27
CA LEU A 244 -6.33 12.26 -32.20
C LEU A 244 -5.13 11.43 -31.70
N GLY A 245 -4.90 10.22 -32.26
CA GLY A 245 -3.80 9.35 -31.85
C GLY A 245 -4.03 8.59 -30.54
N MET A 246 -5.25 8.58 -30.00
CA MET A 246 -5.60 7.84 -28.78
C MET A 246 -5.80 6.33 -29.01
N MET A 247 -5.70 5.87 -30.26
CA MET A 247 -5.67 4.45 -30.65
C MET A 247 -4.23 3.97 -30.90
N SER A 248 -3.24 4.59 -30.26
CA SER A 248 -1.82 4.25 -30.36
C SER A 248 -1.33 3.44 -29.14
N GLN A 249 -0.07 2.97 -29.21
CA GLN A 249 0.56 2.21 -28.13
C GLN A 249 0.52 2.99 -26.80
N GLY A 250 0.05 2.32 -25.74
CA GLY A 250 -0.04 2.89 -24.38
C GLY A 250 -1.45 3.16 -23.90
N TYR A 251 -2.45 3.09 -24.79
CA TYR A 251 -3.88 3.14 -24.45
C TYR A 251 -4.48 1.74 -24.29
N ALA A 252 -5.48 1.62 -23.42
CA ALA A 252 -6.34 0.46 -23.32
C ALA A 252 -7.79 0.91 -23.43
N TRP A 253 -8.56 0.31 -24.33
CA TRP A 253 -9.97 0.62 -24.54
C TRP A 253 -10.82 -0.60 -24.26
N ILE A 254 -11.87 -0.43 -23.46
CA ILE A 254 -12.82 -1.47 -23.09
C ILE A 254 -14.22 -1.03 -23.54
N THR A 255 -14.97 -1.89 -24.20
CA THR A 255 -16.37 -1.62 -24.59
C THR A 255 -17.34 -2.57 -23.88
N THR A 256 -18.48 -2.03 -23.46
CA THR A 256 -19.59 -2.84 -22.93
C THR A 256 -20.34 -3.56 -24.05
N ASP A 257 -21.23 -4.48 -23.68
CA ASP A 257 -22.10 -5.20 -24.61
C ASP A 257 -22.98 -4.27 -25.47
N MET A 258 -23.35 -3.10 -24.96
CA MET A 258 -24.09 -2.07 -25.70
C MET A 258 -23.42 -1.67 -27.02
N THR A 259 -22.08 -1.59 -27.03
CA THR A 259 -21.30 -1.33 -28.26
C THR A 259 -20.85 -2.63 -28.90
N THR A 260 -20.35 -3.56 -28.10
CA THR A 260 -19.65 -4.77 -28.57
C THR A 260 -20.59 -5.68 -29.38
N ASN A 261 -21.86 -5.80 -28.99
CA ASN A 261 -22.87 -6.63 -29.68
C ASN A 261 -23.16 -6.21 -31.13
N PHE A 262 -22.80 -4.98 -31.51
CA PHE A 262 -23.05 -4.43 -32.83
C PHE A 262 -21.79 -4.24 -33.68
N MET A 263 -20.60 -4.58 -33.16
CA MET A 263 -19.33 -4.31 -33.87
C MET A 263 -19.27 -4.91 -35.27
N ASN A 264 -19.82 -6.11 -35.47
CA ASN A 264 -19.82 -6.76 -36.80
C ASN A 264 -20.78 -6.11 -37.81
N SER A 265 -21.72 -5.29 -37.32
CA SER A 265 -22.68 -4.54 -38.14
C SER A 265 -22.25 -3.08 -38.36
N MET A 266 -21.09 -2.67 -37.83
CA MET A 266 -20.54 -1.33 -38.04
C MET A 266 -19.76 -1.27 -39.35
N ASP A 267 -19.65 -0.07 -39.93
CA ASP A 267 -18.85 0.16 -41.13
C ASP A 267 -17.41 -0.38 -40.94
N PRO A 268 -16.82 -1.03 -41.96
CA PRO A 268 -15.45 -1.55 -41.88
C PRO A 268 -14.42 -0.52 -41.43
N SER A 269 -14.59 0.75 -41.79
CA SER A 269 -13.72 1.85 -41.35
C SER A 269 -13.78 2.10 -39.84
N VAL A 270 -14.93 1.87 -39.21
CA VAL A 270 -15.10 1.98 -37.76
C VAL A 270 -14.39 0.83 -37.07
N ILE A 271 -14.57 -0.41 -37.55
CA ILE A 271 -13.87 -1.58 -37.00
C ILE A 271 -12.34 -1.44 -37.14
N GLU A 272 -11.87 -0.86 -38.25
CA GLU A 272 -10.46 -0.52 -38.44
C GLU A 272 -9.99 0.57 -37.46
N SER A 273 -10.90 1.46 -37.02
CA SER A 273 -10.57 2.45 -35.98
C SER A 273 -10.49 1.87 -34.57
N MET A 274 -11.11 0.71 -34.34
CA MET A 274 -11.20 0.02 -33.05
C MET A 274 -10.13 -1.05 -32.84
N GLN A 275 -9.04 -1.06 -33.63
CA GLN A 275 -7.99 -2.08 -33.49
C GLN A 275 -7.34 -2.02 -32.10
N GLY A 276 -7.37 -3.16 -31.41
CA GLY A 276 -6.85 -3.36 -30.06
C GLY A 276 -7.88 -3.13 -28.94
N VAL A 277 -9.14 -2.82 -29.26
CA VAL A 277 -10.22 -2.67 -28.26
C VAL A 277 -10.57 -4.04 -27.65
N VAL A 278 -10.83 -4.07 -26.34
CA VAL A 278 -11.36 -5.23 -25.62
C VAL A 278 -12.86 -5.04 -25.44
N GLY A 279 -13.67 -5.99 -25.90
CA GLY A 279 -15.12 -5.94 -25.79
C GLY A 279 -15.68 -7.02 -24.88
N LEU A 280 -16.91 -6.80 -24.41
CA LEU A 280 -17.68 -7.75 -23.61
C LEU A 280 -18.94 -8.17 -24.36
N LYS A 281 -19.19 -9.48 -24.47
CA LYS A 281 -20.42 -10.02 -25.05
C LYS A 281 -21.06 -11.09 -24.16
N PRO A 282 -22.39 -11.22 -24.13
CA PRO A 282 -23.02 -12.41 -23.56
C PRO A 282 -22.66 -13.65 -24.38
N HIS A 283 -22.29 -14.74 -23.72
CA HIS A 283 -22.00 -16.01 -24.39
C HIS A 283 -23.26 -16.65 -24.94
N ILE A 284 -23.23 -16.99 -26.23
CA ILE A 284 -24.27 -17.77 -26.90
C ILE A 284 -23.64 -19.04 -27.48
N PRO A 285 -24.03 -20.23 -26.98
CA PRO A 285 -23.49 -21.48 -27.49
C PRO A 285 -23.78 -21.67 -28.98
N ALA A 286 -22.74 -22.00 -29.75
CA ALA A 286 -22.90 -22.30 -31.16
C ALA A 286 -23.81 -23.52 -31.36
N SER A 287 -24.89 -23.35 -32.11
CA SER A 287 -25.85 -24.42 -32.44
C SER A 287 -26.16 -24.45 -33.94
N LYS A 288 -26.62 -25.62 -34.43
CA LYS A 288 -27.04 -25.75 -35.84
C LYS A 288 -28.29 -24.91 -36.10
N GLU A 289 -29.14 -24.78 -35.10
CA GLU A 289 -30.39 -24.02 -35.09
C GLU A 289 -30.09 -22.52 -35.19
N LEU A 290 -29.12 -22.01 -34.43
CA LEU A 290 -28.67 -20.61 -34.51
C LEU A 290 -28.14 -20.27 -35.91
N ARG A 291 -27.30 -21.13 -36.49
CA ARG A 291 -26.77 -20.92 -37.85
C ARG A 291 -27.89 -20.90 -38.90
N LYS A 292 -28.87 -21.80 -38.79
CA LYS A 292 -30.04 -21.82 -39.68
C LYS A 292 -30.89 -20.56 -39.54
N LEU A 293 -31.09 -20.07 -38.31
CA LEU A 293 -31.81 -18.83 -38.06
C LEU A 293 -31.07 -17.65 -38.67
N ALA A 294 -29.77 -17.52 -38.42
CA ALA A 294 -28.93 -16.44 -38.95
C ALA A 294 -28.99 -16.35 -40.49
N ILE A 295 -28.83 -17.48 -41.18
CA ILE A 295 -28.92 -17.55 -42.65
C ILE A 295 -30.30 -17.12 -43.15
N ARG A 296 -31.38 -17.59 -42.51
CA ARG A 296 -32.75 -17.24 -42.90
C ARG A 296 -33.08 -15.77 -42.64
N TRP A 297 -32.65 -15.27 -41.49
CA TRP A 297 -32.87 -13.88 -41.10
C TRP A 297 -32.15 -12.93 -42.06
N SER A 298 -30.89 -13.21 -42.39
CA SER A 298 -30.13 -12.45 -43.40
C SER A 298 -30.84 -12.45 -44.77
N LYS A 299 -31.35 -13.60 -45.22
CA LYS A 299 -32.10 -13.67 -46.49
C LYS A 299 -33.37 -12.83 -46.47
N ASN A 300 -34.18 -12.92 -45.41
CA ASN A 300 -35.43 -12.17 -45.29
C ASN A 300 -35.22 -10.66 -45.17
N LEU A 301 -34.08 -10.22 -44.64
CA LEU A 301 -33.73 -8.80 -44.55
C LEU A 301 -33.37 -8.20 -45.91
N ASN A 302 -32.59 -8.94 -46.71
CA ASN A 302 -32.24 -8.54 -48.06
C ASN A 302 -33.46 -8.40 -48.99
N GLU A 303 -34.52 -9.17 -48.74
CA GLU A 303 -35.76 -9.12 -49.53
C GLU A 303 -36.68 -7.94 -49.14
N ASN A 304 -36.62 -7.44 -47.90
CA ASN A 304 -37.63 -6.51 -47.36
C ASN A 304 -37.12 -5.09 -47.03
N GLN A 305 -35.82 -4.87 -46.80
CA GLN A 305 -35.37 -3.60 -46.19
C GLN A 305 -34.09 -2.95 -46.76
N ASN A 306 -33.45 -3.47 -47.82
CA ASN A 306 -32.21 -2.90 -48.40
C ASN A 306 -31.12 -2.55 -47.36
N LEU A 307 -30.99 -3.34 -46.29
CA LEU A 307 -29.96 -3.20 -45.27
C LEU A 307 -28.88 -4.25 -45.55
N GLU A 308 -27.96 -3.91 -46.45
CA GLU A 308 -26.73 -4.68 -46.62
C GLU A 308 -25.94 -4.56 -45.30
N GLU A 309 -25.41 -5.68 -44.78
CA GLU A 309 -24.40 -5.75 -43.70
C GLU A 309 -24.85 -5.93 -42.23
N MET A 310 -26.14 -6.02 -41.90
CA MET A 310 -26.52 -6.31 -40.50
C MET A 310 -26.39 -7.79 -40.14
N GLU A 311 -25.75 -8.11 -39.00
CA GLU A 311 -25.72 -9.47 -38.43
C GLU A 311 -26.76 -9.65 -37.30
N ILE A 312 -27.27 -10.88 -37.15
CA ILE A 312 -28.13 -11.24 -36.02
C ILE A 312 -27.33 -11.17 -34.72
N ASN A 313 -27.85 -10.45 -33.73
CA ASN A 313 -27.20 -10.29 -32.44
C ASN A 313 -28.00 -10.91 -31.29
N VAL A 314 -27.49 -10.74 -30.08
CA VAL A 314 -28.07 -11.30 -28.87
C VAL A 314 -29.52 -10.85 -28.60
N TYR A 315 -29.88 -9.60 -28.91
CA TYR A 315 -31.24 -9.10 -28.71
C TYR A 315 -32.26 -9.83 -29.59
N GLY A 316 -31.89 -10.12 -30.85
CA GLY A 316 -32.73 -10.92 -31.75
C GLY A 316 -32.89 -12.36 -31.26
N ILE A 317 -31.81 -12.97 -30.78
CA ILE A 317 -31.81 -14.35 -30.29
C ILE A 317 -32.64 -14.47 -29.00
N TRP A 318 -32.51 -13.53 -28.07
CA TRP A 318 -33.34 -13.47 -26.87
C TRP A 318 -34.80 -13.21 -27.16
N SER A 319 -35.10 -12.33 -28.12
CA SER A 319 -36.47 -12.07 -28.56
C SER A 319 -37.11 -13.33 -29.14
N TYR A 320 -36.34 -14.09 -29.92
CA TYR A 320 -36.80 -15.34 -30.51
C TYR A 320 -37.18 -16.36 -29.42
N ASP A 321 -36.29 -16.61 -28.46
CA ASP A 321 -36.57 -17.54 -27.35
C ASP A 321 -37.70 -17.04 -26.45
N MET A 322 -37.77 -15.72 -26.18
CA MET A 322 -38.84 -15.14 -25.37
C MET A 322 -40.22 -15.35 -26.01
N VAL A 323 -40.36 -15.14 -27.32
CA VAL A 323 -41.63 -15.39 -28.03
C VAL A 323 -42.03 -16.86 -27.94
N TRP A 324 -41.08 -17.77 -28.00
CA TRP A 324 -41.34 -19.20 -27.79
C TRP A 324 -41.88 -19.48 -26.38
N ALA A 325 -41.36 -18.81 -25.35
CA ALA A 325 -41.86 -18.92 -23.99
C ALA A 325 -43.31 -18.37 -23.87
N VAL A 326 -43.57 -17.19 -24.44
CA VAL A 326 -44.89 -16.53 -24.41
C VAL A 326 -45.93 -17.37 -25.17
N ALA A 327 -45.59 -17.88 -26.35
CA ALA A 327 -46.49 -18.70 -27.16
C ALA A 327 -46.81 -20.05 -26.49
N ALA A 328 -45.82 -20.68 -25.85
CA ALA A 328 -46.02 -21.91 -25.10
C ALA A 328 -46.87 -21.67 -23.84
N ALA A 329 -46.63 -20.58 -23.12
CA ALA A 329 -47.43 -20.19 -21.97
C ALA A 329 -48.90 -19.95 -22.36
N ALA A 330 -49.14 -19.33 -23.52
CA ALA A 330 -50.49 -19.06 -24.01
C ALA A 330 -51.28 -20.36 -24.22
N GLU A 331 -50.66 -21.36 -24.83
CA GLU A 331 -51.25 -22.68 -25.01
C GLU A 331 -51.50 -23.39 -23.67
N ARG A 332 -50.59 -23.25 -22.69
CA ARG A 332 -50.78 -23.83 -21.35
C ARG A 332 -51.93 -23.16 -20.59
N VAL A 333 -52.06 -21.84 -20.67
CA VAL A 333 -53.20 -21.12 -20.09
C VAL A 333 -54.51 -21.58 -20.72
N MET A 334 -54.56 -21.71 -22.05
CA MET A 334 -55.76 -22.19 -22.74
C MET A 334 -56.15 -23.60 -22.30
N THR A 335 -55.18 -24.51 -22.20
CA THR A 335 -55.45 -25.93 -21.88
C THR A 335 -55.75 -26.17 -20.40
N GLN A 336 -55.06 -25.48 -19.48
CA GLN A 336 -55.20 -25.69 -18.04
C GLN A 336 -56.25 -24.77 -17.40
N HIS A 337 -56.47 -23.58 -17.98
CA HIS A 337 -57.32 -22.53 -17.41
C HIS A 337 -58.26 -21.88 -18.46
N PRO A 338 -59.04 -22.66 -19.24
CA PRO A 338 -59.84 -22.13 -20.36
C PRO A 338 -60.87 -21.07 -19.97
N HIS A 339 -61.38 -21.11 -18.73
CA HIS A 339 -62.35 -20.14 -18.21
C HIS A 339 -61.76 -18.74 -17.95
N ILE A 340 -60.44 -18.61 -17.88
CA ILE A 340 -59.75 -17.36 -17.52
C ILE A 340 -59.60 -16.43 -18.72
N LEU A 341 -59.54 -16.98 -19.94
CA LEU A 341 -59.31 -16.22 -21.16
C LEU A 341 -60.52 -15.37 -21.60
N HIS A 342 -61.74 -15.74 -21.17
CA HIS A 342 -62.98 -15.10 -21.61
C HIS A 342 -63.43 -13.89 -20.75
N GLN A 343 -62.66 -13.45 -19.74
CA GLN A 343 -63.03 -12.29 -18.95
C GLN A 343 -62.69 -10.97 -19.67
N VAL A 344 -63.75 -10.30 -20.14
CA VAL A 344 -63.67 -9.01 -20.84
C VAL A 344 -63.11 -7.92 -19.93
N THR A 345 -61.87 -7.51 -20.19
CA THR A 345 -61.26 -6.33 -19.56
C THR A 345 -61.29 -5.18 -20.55
N ARG A 346 -62.42 -4.47 -20.66
CA ARG A 346 -62.44 -3.17 -21.37
C ARG A 346 -62.00 -2.12 -20.36
N MET A 347 -60.75 -1.67 -20.44
CA MET A 347 -60.20 -0.71 -19.48
C MET A 347 -60.73 0.69 -19.82
N ASN A 348 -61.45 1.29 -18.88
CA ASN A 348 -61.75 2.72 -18.93
C ASN A 348 -60.59 3.44 -18.24
N MET A 349 -59.90 4.31 -18.99
CA MET A 349 -58.61 4.92 -18.65
C MET A 349 -58.73 6.06 -17.63
N ASN A 350 -59.40 5.80 -16.51
CA ASN A 350 -59.32 6.65 -15.33
C ASN A 350 -58.36 5.97 -14.35
N PHE A 351 -57.20 6.58 -14.07
CA PHE A 351 -56.15 6.01 -13.22
C PHE A 351 -56.63 5.65 -11.79
N THR A 352 -57.80 6.15 -11.40
CA THR A 352 -58.48 5.87 -10.13
C THR A 352 -59.37 4.62 -10.15
N THR A 353 -59.69 4.04 -11.32
CA THR A 353 -60.63 2.91 -11.46
C THR A 353 -60.12 1.78 -12.37
N ILE A 354 -58.80 1.62 -12.52
CA ILE A 354 -58.20 0.56 -13.34
C ILE A 354 -58.69 -0.81 -12.84
N ARG A 355 -59.52 -1.50 -13.64
CA ARG A 355 -59.92 -2.89 -13.37
C ARG A 355 -58.74 -3.79 -13.69
N SER A 356 -58.28 -4.52 -12.68
CA SER A 356 -57.13 -5.41 -12.82
C SER A 356 -57.47 -6.65 -13.63
N SER A 357 -56.58 -7.06 -14.54
CA SER A 357 -56.71 -8.34 -15.26
C SER A 357 -56.54 -9.51 -14.29
N GLN A 358 -57.52 -10.42 -14.25
CA GLN A 358 -57.45 -11.65 -13.47
C GLN A 358 -56.74 -12.77 -14.27
N SER A 359 -56.66 -12.63 -15.60
CA SER A 359 -55.94 -13.53 -16.51
C SER A 359 -54.43 -13.28 -16.58
N GLY A 360 -54.01 -12.03 -16.41
CA GLY A 360 -52.60 -11.65 -16.52
C GLY A 360 -51.70 -12.29 -15.46
N LEU A 361 -52.22 -12.56 -14.26
CA LEU A 361 -51.49 -13.29 -13.20
C LEU A 361 -51.20 -14.75 -13.57
N VAL A 362 -52.19 -15.45 -14.11
CA VAL A 362 -52.04 -16.87 -14.51
C VAL A 362 -51.10 -16.95 -15.71
N PHE A 363 -51.24 -16.03 -16.66
CA PHE A 363 -50.33 -15.96 -17.80
C PHE A 363 -48.90 -15.63 -17.38
N MET A 364 -48.70 -14.72 -16.42
CA MET A 364 -47.39 -14.43 -15.82
C MET A 364 -46.74 -15.68 -15.22
N ASP A 365 -47.48 -16.42 -14.39
CA ASP A 365 -46.97 -17.63 -13.73
C ASP A 365 -46.56 -18.71 -14.76
N GLU A 366 -47.37 -18.90 -15.79
CA GLU A 366 -47.05 -19.80 -16.91
C GLU A 366 -45.82 -19.37 -17.69
N ILE A 367 -45.58 -18.07 -17.87
CA ILE A 367 -44.33 -17.58 -18.49
C ILE A 367 -43.14 -17.87 -17.57
N LEU A 368 -43.25 -17.58 -16.28
CA LEU A 368 -42.18 -17.80 -15.29
C LEU A 368 -41.78 -19.27 -15.15
N GLN A 369 -42.74 -20.19 -15.29
CA GLN A 369 -42.50 -21.65 -15.26
C GLN A 369 -41.91 -22.20 -16.56
N SER A 370 -41.71 -21.37 -17.59
CA SER A 370 -41.15 -21.80 -18.86
C SER A 370 -39.70 -22.25 -18.72
N ARG A 371 -39.46 -23.53 -19.03
CA ARG A 371 -38.12 -24.13 -19.07
C ARG A 371 -37.96 -24.96 -20.35
N PHE A 372 -37.06 -24.54 -21.22
CA PHE A 372 -36.76 -25.26 -22.46
C PHE A 372 -35.35 -24.94 -22.96
N LYS A 373 -34.90 -25.68 -23.97
CA LYS A 373 -33.64 -25.40 -24.69
C LYS A 373 -33.98 -24.58 -25.94
N GLY A 374 -33.72 -23.28 -25.87
CA GLY A 374 -33.86 -22.34 -26.97
C GLY A 374 -32.59 -22.22 -27.81
N ILE A 375 -32.59 -21.24 -28.71
CA ILE A 375 -31.46 -20.93 -29.59
C ILE A 375 -30.33 -20.25 -28.82
N SER A 376 -30.65 -19.49 -27.76
CA SER A 376 -29.67 -18.92 -26.83
C SER A 376 -29.07 -19.97 -25.86
N GLY A 377 -29.49 -21.23 -25.93
CA GLY A 377 -29.15 -22.29 -24.96
C GLY A 377 -30.30 -22.58 -24.00
N GLY A 378 -30.00 -22.85 -22.72
CA GLY A 378 -31.05 -23.03 -21.71
C GLY A 378 -31.83 -21.74 -21.48
N PHE A 379 -33.17 -21.82 -21.52
CA PHE A 379 -34.08 -20.74 -21.14
C PHE A 379 -34.74 -21.11 -19.82
N GLN A 380 -34.51 -20.28 -18.79
CA GLN A 380 -35.10 -20.43 -17.47
C GLN A 380 -35.13 -19.06 -16.78
N LEU A 381 -36.27 -18.71 -16.22
CA LEU A 381 -36.47 -17.47 -15.47
C LEU A 381 -36.36 -17.76 -13.96
N THR A 382 -35.78 -16.84 -13.20
CA THR A 382 -35.74 -16.87 -11.73
C THR A 382 -36.05 -15.46 -11.24
N ASN A 383 -37.12 -15.31 -10.44
CA ASN A 383 -37.62 -14.01 -9.97
C ASN A 383 -37.79 -13.00 -11.12
N GLY A 384 -38.43 -13.42 -12.22
CA GLY A 384 -38.66 -12.56 -13.38
C GLY A 384 -37.41 -12.23 -14.22
N ARG A 385 -36.23 -12.79 -13.93
CA ARG A 385 -35.00 -12.54 -14.71
C ARG A 385 -34.48 -13.80 -15.37
N LEU A 386 -33.90 -13.68 -16.57
CA LEU A 386 -33.15 -14.78 -17.18
C LEU A 386 -31.90 -15.08 -16.34
N ILE A 387 -31.63 -16.36 -16.05
CA ILE A 387 -30.44 -16.75 -15.28
C ILE A 387 -29.18 -16.20 -15.98
N PRO A 388 -28.28 -15.49 -15.26
CA PRO A 388 -27.09 -14.89 -15.85
C PRO A 388 -26.26 -15.94 -16.59
N LYS A 389 -25.88 -15.61 -17.83
CA LYS A 389 -25.03 -16.46 -18.66
C LYS A 389 -23.59 -15.96 -18.60
N GLU A 390 -22.67 -16.81 -19.03
CA GLU A 390 -21.25 -16.51 -19.11
C GLU A 390 -21.02 -15.30 -20.06
N PHE A 391 -19.97 -14.52 -19.82
CA PHE A 391 -19.55 -13.46 -20.72
C PHE A 391 -18.34 -13.92 -21.54
N GLU A 392 -18.32 -13.56 -22.81
CA GLU A 392 -17.16 -13.64 -23.69
C GLU A 392 -16.40 -12.32 -23.60
N ILE A 393 -15.08 -12.43 -23.43
CA ILE A 393 -14.16 -11.31 -23.50
C ILE A 393 -13.51 -11.41 -24.87
N VAL A 394 -13.66 -10.35 -25.68
CA VAL A 394 -13.23 -10.33 -27.08
C VAL A 394 -12.21 -9.23 -27.31
N ASN A 395 -11.32 -9.42 -28.27
CA ASN A 395 -10.32 -8.45 -28.69
C ASN A 395 -10.48 -8.18 -30.18
N VAL A 396 -10.56 -6.91 -30.54
CA VAL A 396 -10.74 -6.46 -31.93
C VAL A 396 -9.39 -6.36 -32.61
N PHE A 397 -9.06 -7.31 -33.48
CA PHE A 397 -7.85 -7.26 -34.30
C PHE A 397 -8.07 -8.00 -35.61
N LYS A 398 -8.14 -7.26 -36.73
CA LYS A 398 -8.52 -7.81 -38.06
C LYS A 398 -9.81 -8.65 -38.02
N GLY A 399 -10.76 -8.23 -37.20
CA GLY A 399 -11.97 -8.97 -36.85
C GLY A 399 -12.08 -9.16 -35.34
N GLU A 400 -13.11 -9.89 -34.92
CA GLU A 400 -13.35 -10.21 -33.53
C GLU A 400 -12.68 -11.53 -33.14
N ARG A 401 -11.91 -11.53 -32.05
CA ARG A 401 -11.28 -12.72 -31.48
C ARG A 401 -11.66 -12.89 -30.02
N ILE A 402 -12.19 -14.05 -29.63
CA ILE A 402 -12.43 -14.39 -28.23
C ILE A 402 -11.07 -14.64 -27.54
N ILE A 403 -10.84 -13.98 -26.40
CA ILE A 403 -9.61 -14.08 -25.60
C ILE A 403 -9.85 -14.67 -24.21
N GLY A 404 -11.11 -14.90 -23.83
CA GLY A 404 -11.47 -15.61 -22.62
C GLY A 404 -12.96 -15.53 -22.30
N TYR A 405 -13.32 -16.18 -21.22
CA TYR A 405 -14.68 -16.25 -20.69
C TYR A 405 -14.70 -15.78 -19.24
N TRP A 406 -15.82 -15.21 -18.81
CA TRP A 406 -16.08 -14.91 -17.41
C TRP A 406 -17.38 -15.56 -16.96
N ASN A 407 -17.35 -16.19 -15.78
CA ASN A 407 -18.57 -16.64 -15.13
C ASN A 407 -18.59 -16.28 -13.64
N PRO A 408 -19.78 -16.19 -13.01
CA PRO A 408 -19.89 -15.75 -11.61
C PRO A 408 -19.18 -16.66 -10.60
N GLY A 409 -18.97 -17.95 -10.93
CA GLY A 409 -18.38 -18.93 -10.02
C GLY A 409 -16.85 -18.99 -10.05
N ASN A 410 -16.24 -18.88 -11.23
CA ASN A 410 -14.81 -19.11 -11.45
C ASN A 410 -14.04 -17.83 -11.83
N GLY A 411 -14.73 -16.72 -12.10
CA GLY A 411 -14.11 -15.49 -12.61
C GLY A 411 -13.65 -15.64 -14.06
N ILE A 412 -12.51 -15.04 -14.42
CA ILE A 412 -11.95 -15.08 -15.78
C ILE A 412 -11.21 -16.40 -16.04
N THR A 413 -11.51 -17.05 -17.16
CA THR A 413 -10.89 -18.30 -17.63
C THR A 413 -10.56 -18.25 -19.12
N SER A 414 -9.40 -18.80 -19.53
CA SER A 414 -8.93 -18.79 -20.93
C SER A 414 -9.57 -19.88 -21.80
N LEU A 415 -9.88 -21.03 -21.22
CA LEU A 415 -10.49 -22.17 -21.90
C LEU A 415 -11.83 -22.48 -21.24
N MET A 416 -12.87 -22.57 -22.07
CA MET A 416 -14.16 -23.10 -21.64
C MET A 416 -13.91 -24.54 -21.18
N LYS A 417 -14.05 -24.83 -19.89
CA LYS A 417 -14.06 -26.21 -19.38
C LYS A 417 -15.25 -26.91 -20.03
N GLN A 418 -15.01 -27.66 -21.11
CA GLN A 418 -15.95 -28.71 -21.48
C GLN A 418 -16.08 -29.63 -20.26
N GLU A 419 -17.30 -29.94 -19.85
CA GLU A 419 -17.67 -30.65 -18.60
C GLU A 419 -17.03 -32.03 -18.39
N ASN A 420 -16.09 -32.47 -19.21
CA ASN A 420 -15.33 -33.69 -19.01
C ASN A 420 -13.86 -33.41 -19.29
N HIS A 421 -13.08 -33.01 -18.27
CA HIS A 421 -11.73 -33.50 -18.01
C HIS A 421 -11.17 -32.81 -16.75
N ASN A 422 -10.79 -33.64 -15.77
CA ASN A 422 -10.03 -33.22 -14.59
C ASN A 422 -8.61 -32.84 -15.03
N GLU A 423 -8.38 -31.57 -15.35
CA GLU A 423 -7.01 -31.06 -15.45
C GLU A 423 -6.72 -29.98 -14.41
N THR A 424 -5.55 -30.18 -13.82
CA THR A 424 -4.95 -29.49 -12.70
C THR A 424 -4.65 -28.03 -13.03
N ASN A 425 -4.84 -27.19 -12.02
CA ASN A 425 -4.58 -25.75 -12.02
C ASN A 425 -3.25 -25.42 -12.71
N SER A 426 -3.31 -24.90 -13.94
CA SER A 426 -2.17 -24.30 -14.61
C SER A 426 -1.89 -22.93 -13.98
N THR A 427 -0.68 -22.79 -13.46
CA THR A 427 -0.12 -21.60 -12.79
C THR A 427 0.45 -20.58 -13.78
N SER A 428 -0.20 -20.38 -14.94
CA SER A 428 0.17 -19.27 -15.83
C SER A 428 -0.54 -17.98 -15.40
N SER A 429 0.24 -16.93 -15.14
CA SER A 429 -0.21 -15.64 -14.60
C SER A 429 -1.19 -14.86 -15.49
N SER A 430 -1.45 -15.28 -16.73
CA SER A 430 -2.47 -14.67 -17.60
C SER A 430 -3.73 -15.54 -17.63
N LYS A 431 -4.79 -15.11 -16.93
CA LYS A 431 -6.12 -15.74 -16.98
C LYS A 431 -6.81 -15.62 -18.36
N LEU A 432 -6.27 -14.78 -19.26
CA LEU A 432 -6.73 -14.51 -20.63
C LEU A 432 -5.67 -14.95 -21.66
N GLU A 433 -6.10 -15.23 -22.89
CA GLU A 433 -5.21 -15.34 -24.04
C GLU A 433 -4.50 -14.00 -24.34
N ASN A 434 -3.42 -14.04 -25.13
CA ASN A 434 -2.63 -12.86 -25.50
C ASN A 434 -3.49 -11.78 -26.15
N VAL A 435 -3.72 -10.70 -25.41
CA VAL A 435 -4.46 -9.51 -25.87
C VAL A 435 -3.56 -8.64 -26.75
N ILE A 436 -4.07 -8.21 -27.89
CA ILE A 436 -3.40 -7.22 -28.74
C ILE A 436 -4.00 -5.86 -28.40
N TRP A 437 -3.15 -4.93 -28.00
CA TRP A 437 -3.52 -3.58 -27.61
C TRP A 437 -3.42 -2.60 -28.78
N PRO A 438 -4.03 -1.41 -28.67
CA PRO A 438 -3.88 -0.35 -29.65
C PRO A 438 -2.41 -0.09 -30.01
N GLY A 439 -2.15 0.20 -31.28
CA GLY A 439 -0.78 0.22 -31.84
C GLY A 439 -0.21 -1.16 -32.21
N GLY A 440 -0.98 -2.25 -32.05
CA GLY A 440 -0.59 -3.59 -32.52
C GLY A 440 0.45 -4.30 -31.64
N THR A 441 0.54 -3.92 -30.36
CA THR A 441 1.50 -4.49 -29.40
C THR A 441 0.82 -5.50 -28.47
N MET A 442 1.59 -6.47 -27.98
CA MET A 442 1.16 -7.38 -26.90
C MET A 442 1.57 -6.87 -25.52
N ASN A 443 2.32 -5.76 -25.45
CA ASN A 443 2.73 -5.17 -24.18
C ASN A 443 1.50 -4.55 -23.49
N ILE A 444 1.19 -5.03 -22.30
CA ILE A 444 0.08 -4.53 -21.48
C ILE A 444 0.31 -3.03 -21.20
N PRO A 445 -0.64 -2.15 -21.57
CA PRO A 445 -0.58 -0.73 -21.22
C PRO A 445 -0.48 -0.57 -19.71
N LYS A 446 0.37 0.35 -19.24
CA LYS A 446 0.54 0.62 -17.80
C LYS A 446 -0.72 1.20 -17.15
N GLY A 447 -1.66 1.67 -17.96
CA GLY A 447 -2.87 2.36 -17.54
C GLY A 447 -2.67 3.84 -17.20
N TRP A 448 -1.45 4.34 -17.32
CA TRP A 448 -1.15 5.75 -17.20
C TRP A 448 0.03 6.17 -18.11
N SER A 449 0.10 7.47 -18.42
CA SER A 449 1.13 8.07 -19.26
C SER A 449 1.49 9.48 -18.77
N LEU A 450 2.76 9.85 -18.95
CA LEU A 450 3.23 11.22 -18.73
C LEU A 450 3.10 12.08 -20.00
N HIS A 451 2.68 11.52 -21.14
CA HIS A 451 2.51 12.22 -22.43
C HIS A 451 3.71 13.10 -22.84
N GLY A 452 4.94 12.68 -22.49
CA GLY A 452 6.16 13.45 -22.74
C GLY A 452 6.29 14.73 -21.89
N LYS A 453 5.43 14.93 -20.89
CA LYS A 453 5.53 16.03 -19.92
C LYS A 453 6.87 15.93 -19.20
N ARG A 454 7.60 17.04 -19.22
CA ARG A 454 8.81 17.22 -18.39
C ARG A 454 8.37 17.56 -16.98
N LEU A 455 8.74 16.74 -16.01
CA LEU A 455 8.39 16.94 -14.60
C LEU A 455 9.20 18.09 -14.01
N ARG A 456 8.52 19.03 -13.36
CA ARG A 456 9.15 20.13 -12.62
C ARG A 456 9.49 19.65 -11.21
N ILE A 457 10.75 19.32 -10.98
CA ILE A 457 11.22 18.77 -9.71
C ILE A 457 11.73 19.91 -8.84
N GLY A 458 11.00 20.22 -7.77
CA GLY A 458 11.42 21.21 -6.78
C GLY A 458 12.64 20.71 -5.99
N VAL A 459 13.63 21.58 -5.79
CA VAL A 459 14.87 21.26 -5.09
C VAL A 459 15.11 22.25 -3.94
N PRO A 460 15.33 21.81 -2.69
CA PRO A 460 15.66 22.71 -1.59
C PRO A 460 17.07 23.30 -1.77
N VAL A 461 17.23 24.56 -1.40
CA VAL A 461 18.52 25.25 -1.44
C VAL A 461 19.16 25.22 -0.06
N ASN A 462 19.92 24.15 0.23
CA ASN A 462 20.67 23.99 1.48
C ASN A 462 22.17 23.85 1.19
N ASN A 463 22.90 24.97 1.16
CA ASN A 463 24.34 24.97 0.86
C ASN A 463 25.25 24.70 2.07
N GLY A 464 24.67 24.38 3.24
CA GLY A 464 25.40 24.06 4.45
C GLY A 464 26.01 22.64 4.45
N PHE A 465 25.30 21.67 3.89
CA PHE A 465 25.73 20.27 3.75
C PHE A 465 25.77 19.86 2.28
N ARG A 466 26.80 20.34 1.57
CA ARG A 466 26.90 20.24 0.11
C ARG A 466 26.98 18.80 -0.40
N GLU A 467 27.44 17.88 0.45
CA GLU A 467 27.51 16.45 0.19
C GLU A 467 26.12 15.81 0.05
N ILE A 468 25.12 16.35 0.76
CA ILE A 468 23.74 15.84 0.72
C ILE A 468 23.00 16.47 -0.45
N ILE A 469 23.02 17.79 -0.53
CA ILE A 469 22.44 18.55 -1.63
C ILE A 469 23.13 19.90 -1.76
N SER A 470 23.34 20.36 -2.99
CA SER A 470 23.89 21.67 -3.29
C SER A 470 23.36 22.19 -4.61
N VAL A 471 23.12 23.50 -4.63
CA VAL A 471 22.68 24.22 -5.82
C VAL A 471 23.72 25.30 -6.11
N THR A 472 24.39 25.16 -7.25
CA THR A 472 25.37 26.14 -7.72
C THR A 472 24.92 26.71 -9.07
N ARG A 473 25.02 28.03 -9.22
CA ARG A 473 24.80 28.69 -10.52
C ARG A 473 26.13 29.03 -11.14
N ASP A 474 26.31 28.66 -12.41
CA ASP A 474 27.45 29.16 -13.18
C ASP A 474 27.25 30.66 -13.44
N PRO A 475 28.15 31.54 -12.93
CA PRO A 475 28.02 32.99 -13.08
C PRO A 475 28.12 33.46 -14.54
N ARG A 476 28.60 32.64 -15.46
CA ARG A 476 28.82 33.01 -16.87
C ARG A 476 27.68 32.56 -17.79
N THR A 477 27.08 31.39 -17.54
CA THR A 477 25.97 30.85 -18.35
C THR A 477 24.61 31.00 -17.67
N ASN A 478 24.59 31.37 -16.38
CA ASN A 478 23.42 31.38 -15.51
C ASN A 478 22.72 30.01 -15.43
N GLU A 479 23.45 28.93 -15.73
CA GLU A 479 22.95 27.57 -15.66
C GLU A 479 23.02 27.05 -14.21
N THR A 480 21.92 26.50 -13.73
CA THR A 480 21.83 25.94 -12.38
C THR A 480 22.23 24.46 -12.41
N THR A 481 23.29 24.12 -11.70
CA THR A 481 23.72 22.74 -11.49
C THR A 481 23.35 22.28 -10.09
N VAL A 482 22.60 21.18 -10.00
CA VAL A 482 22.23 20.54 -8.73
C VAL A 482 23.06 19.27 -8.54
N THR A 483 23.75 19.16 -7.40
CA THR A 483 24.61 18.01 -7.08
C THR A 483 24.47 17.57 -5.62
N GLY A 484 24.77 16.32 -5.31
CA GLY A 484 24.72 15.76 -3.95
C GLY A 484 24.20 14.33 -3.92
N TYR A 485 24.25 13.69 -2.76
CA TYR A 485 23.78 12.32 -2.55
C TYR A 485 22.32 12.13 -2.99
N CYS A 486 21.41 13.03 -2.60
CA CYS A 486 19.99 12.93 -2.95
C CYS A 486 19.76 12.97 -4.48
N VAL A 487 20.60 13.73 -5.20
CA VAL A 487 20.52 13.88 -6.66
C VAL A 487 20.93 12.59 -7.36
N ASP A 488 22.05 11.99 -6.93
CA ASP A 488 22.56 10.75 -7.51
C ASP A 488 21.55 9.60 -7.28
N VAL A 489 20.98 9.50 -6.07
CA VAL A 489 19.94 8.50 -5.77
C VAL A 489 18.70 8.70 -6.65
N PHE A 490 18.24 9.94 -6.81
CA PHE A 490 17.06 10.23 -7.66
C PHE A 490 17.32 9.87 -9.13
N LYS A 491 18.48 10.28 -9.67
CA LYS A 491 18.87 9.98 -11.06
C LYS A 491 18.94 8.48 -11.31
N GLU A 492 19.60 7.75 -10.42
CA GLU A 492 19.76 6.29 -10.57
C GLU A 492 18.40 5.56 -10.43
N ALA A 493 17.54 6.02 -9.51
CA ALA A 493 16.21 5.47 -9.33
C ALA A 493 15.32 5.68 -10.57
N VAL A 494 15.38 6.87 -11.18
CA VAL A 494 14.67 7.17 -12.43
C VAL A 494 15.24 6.39 -13.61
N GLN A 495 16.57 6.25 -13.72
CA GLN A 495 17.20 5.46 -14.80
C GLN A 495 16.91 3.95 -14.70
N SER A 496 16.66 3.46 -13.48
CA SER A 496 16.27 2.06 -13.24
C SER A 496 14.83 1.76 -13.66
N LEU A 497 14.03 2.78 -14.02
CA LEU A 497 12.69 2.58 -14.55
C LEU A 497 12.76 2.04 -15.99
N GLY A 498 11.89 1.09 -16.32
CA GLY A 498 11.79 0.52 -17.68
C GLY A 498 11.18 1.46 -18.73
N TYR A 499 11.25 2.77 -18.50
CA TYR A 499 10.68 3.82 -19.35
C TYR A 499 11.35 5.16 -19.09
N GLU A 500 11.32 6.03 -20.08
CA GLU A 500 11.95 7.34 -20.00
C GLU A 500 11.07 8.34 -19.24
N VAL A 501 11.65 8.99 -18.23
CA VAL A 501 11.03 10.09 -17.48
C VAL A 501 11.87 11.33 -17.68
N HIS A 502 11.29 12.34 -18.33
CA HIS A 502 11.94 13.63 -18.55
C HIS A 502 11.63 14.55 -17.37
N TYR A 503 12.65 15.25 -16.86
CA TYR A 503 12.48 16.14 -15.72
C TYR A 503 13.48 17.30 -15.78
N ASP A 504 13.13 18.39 -15.10
CA ASP A 504 13.97 19.57 -14.89
C ASP A 504 14.04 19.87 -13.40
N PHE A 505 15.25 20.16 -12.89
CA PHE A 505 15.43 20.59 -11.51
C PHE A 505 15.19 22.09 -11.40
N ILE A 506 14.27 22.48 -10.52
CA ILE A 506 13.92 23.87 -10.24
C ILE A 506 14.22 24.17 -8.77
N PRO A 507 15.25 24.98 -8.48
CA PRO A 507 15.56 25.39 -7.12
C PRO A 507 14.40 26.19 -6.50
N PHE A 508 14.12 25.91 -5.24
CA PHE A 508 13.17 26.67 -4.44
C PHE A 508 13.87 27.85 -3.77
N GLU A 509 14.03 28.94 -4.52
CA GLU A 509 14.84 30.09 -4.12
C GLU A 509 14.12 31.44 -4.15
N ASP A 510 14.54 32.35 -3.27
CA ASP A 510 14.11 33.74 -3.21
C ASP A 510 14.92 34.61 -4.20
N ALA A 511 14.62 35.93 -4.22
CA ALA A 511 15.32 36.88 -5.09
C ALA A 511 16.84 36.97 -4.81
N ASN A 512 17.31 36.51 -3.64
CA ASN A 512 18.71 36.52 -3.23
C ASN A 512 19.41 35.18 -3.45
N GLY A 513 18.73 34.18 -4.03
CA GLY A 513 19.27 32.82 -4.23
C GLY A 513 19.36 32.00 -2.94
N GLN A 514 18.61 32.38 -1.89
CA GLN A 514 18.46 31.60 -0.65
C GLN A 514 17.15 30.81 -0.70
N MET A 515 16.96 29.82 0.18
CA MET A 515 15.73 29.03 0.23
C MET A 515 14.49 29.92 0.38
N ALA A 516 13.50 29.78 -0.51
CA ALA A 516 12.31 30.64 -0.60
C ALA A 516 11.27 30.45 0.52
N GLY A 517 11.61 29.76 1.60
CA GLY A 517 10.70 29.36 2.68
C GLY A 517 11.21 28.15 3.44
N THR A 518 10.32 27.43 4.10
CA THR A 518 10.61 26.19 4.83
C THR A 518 10.43 24.94 3.95
N TYR A 519 10.88 23.78 4.41
CA TYR A 519 10.58 22.49 3.75
C TYR A 519 9.08 22.23 3.63
N ASN A 520 8.27 22.69 4.58
CA ASN A 520 6.82 22.52 4.51
C ASN A 520 6.24 23.39 3.37
N ASP A 521 6.76 24.61 3.17
CA ASP A 521 6.33 25.48 2.07
C ASP A 521 6.69 24.88 0.71
N LEU A 522 7.89 24.27 0.59
CA LEU A 522 8.31 23.54 -0.61
C LEU A 522 7.40 22.35 -0.91
N ILE A 523 7.04 21.55 0.11
CA ILE A 523 6.11 20.43 -0.04
C ILE A 523 4.72 20.92 -0.48
N LEU A 524 4.23 22.02 0.11
CA LEU A 524 2.95 22.61 -0.27
C LEU A 524 2.91 23.06 -1.74
N GLN A 525 4.05 23.44 -2.34
CA GLN A 525 4.10 23.73 -3.77
C GLN A 525 3.77 22.50 -4.64
N VAL A 526 4.02 21.28 -4.17
CA VAL A 526 3.59 20.03 -4.85
C VAL A 526 2.08 19.88 -4.75
N TYR A 527 1.51 20.14 -3.57
CA TYR A 527 0.05 20.12 -3.35
C TYR A 527 -0.68 21.15 -4.24
N TYR A 528 -0.11 22.35 -4.39
CA TYR A 528 -0.62 23.38 -5.30
C TYR A 528 -0.30 23.14 -6.78
N LYS A 529 0.34 22.02 -7.14
CA LYS A 529 0.73 21.65 -8.51
C LYS A 529 1.69 22.64 -9.18
N ASN A 530 2.43 23.43 -8.41
CA ASN A 530 3.52 24.27 -8.92
C ASN A 530 4.78 23.44 -9.21
N TYR A 531 5.02 22.39 -8.43
CA TYR A 531 5.98 21.33 -8.72
C TYR A 531 5.27 19.99 -8.93
N ASP A 532 5.85 19.14 -9.77
CA ASP A 532 5.34 17.79 -10.03
C ASP A 532 5.95 16.75 -9.08
N ALA A 533 7.08 17.07 -8.43
CA ALA A 533 7.67 16.33 -7.32
C ALA A 533 8.68 17.22 -6.57
N VAL A 534 9.14 16.79 -5.41
CA VAL A 534 10.30 17.39 -4.71
C VAL A 534 11.37 16.34 -4.47
N MET A 535 12.61 16.70 -4.78
CA MET A 535 13.81 15.89 -4.58
C MET A 535 14.77 16.64 -3.65
N GLY A 536 15.19 15.98 -2.57
CA GLY A 536 16.18 16.51 -1.64
C GLY A 536 16.19 15.78 -0.32
N ASP A 537 16.75 16.43 0.69
CA ASP A 537 16.84 16.03 2.10
C ASP A 537 15.51 16.20 2.86
N THR A 538 14.41 15.74 2.25
CA THR A 538 13.07 15.89 2.83
C THR A 538 12.74 14.73 3.77
N THR A 539 12.65 15.02 5.06
CA THR A 539 12.26 14.04 6.09
C THR A 539 10.80 13.59 5.96
N ILE A 540 10.56 12.29 5.98
CA ILE A 540 9.19 11.73 6.03
C ILE A 540 8.61 11.96 7.43
N HIS A 541 7.44 12.59 7.50
CA HIS A 541 6.77 12.92 8.75
C HIS A 541 5.25 12.88 8.62
N ASP A 542 4.57 12.43 9.68
CA ASP A 542 3.11 12.21 9.71
C ASP A 542 2.30 13.45 9.27
N SER A 543 2.65 14.64 9.78
CA SER A 543 1.92 15.88 9.45
C SER A 543 1.99 16.30 7.97
N ARG A 544 2.82 15.66 7.15
CA ARG A 544 2.98 15.94 5.71
C ARG A 544 2.12 15.03 4.83
N PHE A 545 1.76 13.83 5.29
CA PHE A 545 0.95 12.85 4.53
C PHE A 545 -0.46 13.33 4.10
N PRO A 546 -1.13 14.26 4.80
CA PRO A 546 -2.40 14.80 4.29
C PRO A 546 -2.27 15.48 2.92
N TYR A 547 -1.11 16.06 2.62
CA TYR A 547 -0.88 16.90 1.44
C TYR A 547 -0.18 16.19 0.28
N VAL A 548 0.70 15.23 0.57
CA VAL A 548 1.59 14.59 -0.41
C VAL A 548 1.87 13.13 -0.05
N ASP A 549 2.33 12.36 -1.03
CA ASP A 549 2.84 11.02 -0.82
C ASP A 549 4.37 10.99 -0.90
N PHE A 550 4.99 10.12 -0.11
CA PHE A 550 6.43 9.92 -0.06
C PHE A 550 6.84 8.58 -0.65
N THR A 551 8.02 8.53 -1.26
CA THR A 551 8.68 7.26 -1.57
C THR A 551 9.16 6.56 -0.30
N MET A 552 9.52 5.29 -0.42
CA MET A 552 10.30 4.60 0.62
C MET A 552 11.57 5.40 0.96
N PRO A 553 11.99 5.42 2.25
CA PRO A 553 13.14 6.18 2.65
C PRO A 553 14.43 5.60 2.07
N PHE A 554 15.28 6.46 1.52
CA PHE A 554 16.55 6.08 0.89
C PHE A 554 17.79 6.35 1.77
N THR A 555 17.58 6.86 2.99
CA THR A 555 18.62 7.05 4.02
C THR A 555 18.30 6.27 5.28
N ASP A 556 19.29 6.21 6.18
CA ASP A 556 19.07 5.78 7.55
C ASP A 556 18.03 6.64 8.25
N ILE A 557 17.26 5.96 9.09
CA ILE A 557 16.13 6.48 9.83
C ILE A 557 16.59 6.86 11.24
N GLY A 558 16.19 8.04 11.73
CA GLY A 558 16.39 8.45 13.12
C GLY A 558 17.33 9.63 13.31
N ILE A 559 17.52 9.96 14.59
CA ILE A 559 18.28 11.11 15.07
C ILE A 559 19.40 10.60 15.96
N GLY A 560 20.59 11.15 15.78
CA GLY A 560 21.75 10.90 16.63
C GLY A 560 22.11 12.10 17.50
N THR A 561 22.91 11.86 18.53
CA THR A 561 23.56 12.90 19.32
C THR A 561 25.07 12.78 19.22
N VAL A 562 25.73 13.78 18.66
CA VAL A 562 27.19 13.88 18.56
C VAL A 562 27.76 14.65 19.76
N VAL A 563 28.85 14.10 20.29
CA VAL A 563 29.50 14.57 21.52
C VAL A 563 31.02 14.51 21.37
N PRO A 564 31.79 15.37 22.05
CA PRO A 564 33.26 15.29 22.05
C PRO A 564 33.75 14.02 22.74
N LYS A 565 34.77 13.37 22.18
CA LYS A 565 35.42 12.19 22.77
C LYS A 565 36.19 12.58 24.02
N ILE A 566 35.87 11.96 25.15
CA ILE A 566 36.58 12.17 26.41
C ILE A 566 37.90 11.36 26.40
N ASN A 567 38.99 11.96 25.91
CA ASN A 567 40.33 11.37 26.00
C ASN A 567 40.92 11.58 27.41
N LYS A 568 40.49 10.79 28.40
CA LYS A 568 41.14 10.75 29.73
C LYS A 568 42.48 9.98 29.68
N LYS A 569 43.49 10.50 28.99
CA LYS A 569 44.87 9.98 29.09
C LYS A 569 45.57 10.57 30.32
N SER A 570 45.15 10.17 31.53
CA SER A 570 45.85 10.57 32.77
C SER A 570 46.84 9.49 33.19
N ILE A 571 48.07 9.90 33.51
CA ILE A 571 49.13 9.06 34.10
C ILE A 571 48.81 8.69 35.57
N TRP A 572 47.88 9.43 36.19
CA TRP A 572 47.46 9.31 37.59
C TRP A 572 46.07 8.67 37.74
N ILE A 573 45.67 7.82 36.79
CA ILE A 573 44.32 7.22 36.78
C ILE A 573 44.00 6.43 38.07
N PHE A 574 45.02 5.92 38.76
CA PHE A 574 44.87 5.20 40.03
C PHE A 574 44.44 6.07 41.22
N LEU A 575 44.54 7.41 41.14
CA LEU A 575 44.05 8.31 42.21
C LEU A 575 42.58 8.73 42.01
N MET A 576 42.05 8.61 40.78
CA MET A 576 40.68 9.01 40.43
C MET A 576 39.53 8.24 41.11
N PRO A 577 39.65 6.96 41.51
CA PRO A 577 38.52 6.21 42.06
C PRO A 577 37.98 6.72 43.40
N LEU A 578 38.75 7.52 44.14
CA LEU A 578 38.34 8.13 45.41
C LEU A 578 38.51 9.64 45.32
N SER A 579 37.63 10.39 45.98
CA SER A 579 37.74 11.85 46.07
C SER A 579 38.96 12.25 46.92
N GLY A 580 39.48 13.46 46.67
CA GLY A 580 40.58 14.01 47.48
C GLY A 580 40.24 14.06 48.97
N ASP A 581 39.01 14.44 49.32
CA ASP A 581 38.52 14.47 50.69
C ASP A 581 38.55 13.10 51.35
N LEU A 582 38.17 12.04 50.62
CA LEU A 582 38.18 10.67 51.14
C LEU A 582 39.60 10.12 51.29
N TRP A 583 40.51 10.45 50.37
CA TRP A 583 41.95 10.13 50.50
C TRP A 583 42.55 10.76 51.77
N ILE A 584 42.31 12.06 51.98
CA ILE A 584 42.81 12.80 53.15
C ILE A 584 42.20 12.23 54.44
N THR A 585 40.89 11.98 54.45
CA THR A 585 40.19 11.40 55.62
C THR A 585 40.75 10.02 55.97
N THR A 586 40.96 9.16 54.96
CA THR A 586 41.53 7.83 55.18
C THR A 586 42.94 7.91 55.76
N ALA A 587 43.78 8.82 55.25
CA ALA A 587 45.13 9.04 55.78
C ALA A 587 45.11 9.56 57.23
N ALA A 588 44.18 10.44 57.58
CA ALA A 588 44.04 10.95 58.95
C ALA A 588 43.61 9.85 59.94
N PHE A 589 42.59 9.07 59.59
CA PHE A 589 42.12 7.95 60.42
C PHE A 589 43.15 6.81 60.53
N PHE A 590 43.99 6.64 59.51
CA PHE A 590 45.11 5.71 59.54
C PHE A 590 46.16 6.11 60.58
N ILE A 591 46.52 7.39 60.66
CA ILE A 591 47.44 7.91 61.69
C ILE A 591 46.80 7.81 63.08
N LEU A 592 45.53 8.17 63.20
CA LEU A 592 44.77 8.09 64.45
C LEU A 592 44.73 6.66 65.00
N THR A 593 44.42 5.68 64.15
CA THR A 593 44.37 4.26 64.55
C THR A 593 45.73 3.76 65.01
N GLY A 594 46.81 4.12 64.29
CA GLY A 594 48.18 3.80 64.71
C GLY A 594 48.53 4.40 66.08
N LEU A 595 48.12 5.65 66.35
CA LEU A 595 48.32 6.32 67.64
C LEU A 595 47.53 5.66 68.77
N VAL A 596 46.27 5.27 68.52
CA VAL A 596 45.42 4.59 69.51
C VAL A 596 45.99 3.23 69.88
N ILE A 597 46.45 2.46 68.90
CA ILE A 597 47.07 1.15 69.13
C ILE A 597 48.37 1.31 69.90
N TRP A 598 49.23 2.25 69.50
CA TRP A 598 50.45 2.57 70.24
C TRP A 598 50.15 2.97 71.68
N PHE A 599 49.13 3.80 71.92
CA PHE A 599 48.77 4.22 73.28
C PHE A 599 48.33 3.04 74.16
N ILE A 600 47.60 2.08 73.60
CA ILE A 600 47.09 0.90 74.32
C ILE A 600 48.17 -0.17 74.55
N GLU A 601 49.03 -0.42 73.55
CA GLU A 601 50.02 -1.51 73.58
C GLU A 601 51.36 -1.09 74.19
N ARG A 602 51.75 0.19 74.11
CA ARG A 602 53.00 0.71 74.69
C ARG A 602 53.28 0.26 76.13
N PRO A 603 52.31 0.29 77.07
CA PRO A 603 52.61 -0.11 78.45
C PRO A 603 52.74 -1.63 78.65
N ILE A 604 52.28 -2.47 77.70
CA ILE A 604 52.10 -3.92 77.91
C ILE A 604 53.02 -4.74 76.99
N ASN A 605 53.35 -4.23 75.79
CA ASN A 605 54.07 -4.97 74.77
C ASN A 605 55.49 -4.40 74.57
N GLU A 606 56.50 -5.24 74.81
CA GLU A 606 57.91 -4.88 74.63
C GLU A 606 58.24 -4.52 73.16
N GLU A 607 57.50 -5.07 72.18
CA GLU A 607 57.68 -4.75 70.75
C GLU A 607 57.30 -3.30 70.42
N PHE A 608 56.47 -2.65 71.25
CA PHE A 608 56.05 -1.25 71.09
C PHE A 608 56.85 -0.29 71.99
N GLN A 609 57.89 -0.80 72.67
CA GLN A 609 58.82 -0.04 73.52
C GLN A 609 60.17 0.12 72.81
N GLY A 610 60.78 1.30 72.90
CA GLY A 610 62.03 1.61 72.19
C GLY A 610 62.39 3.09 72.26
N SER A 611 63.35 3.54 71.44
CA SER A 611 63.67 4.97 71.28
C SER A 611 62.51 5.74 70.64
N LEU A 612 62.44 7.07 70.83
CA LEU A 612 61.34 7.90 70.28
C LEU A 612 61.16 7.75 68.76
N CYS A 613 62.26 7.56 68.01
CA CYS A 613 62.20 7.31 66.57
C CYS A 613 61.64 5.93 66.21
N GLU A 614 61.96 4.89 66.99
CA GLU A 614 61.40 3.55 66.79
C GLU A 614 59.92 3.54 67.10
N GLN A 615 59.48 4.20 68.18
CA GLN A 615 58.06 4.30 68.53
C GLN A 615 57.22 5.01 67.46
N ILE A 616 57.73 6.13 66.93
CA ILE A 616 57.07 6.83 65.81
C ILE A 616 57.07 5.94 64.56
N GLY A 617 58.18 5.26 64.27
CA GLY A 617 58.27 4.29 63.18
C GLY A 617 57.22 3.19 63.29
N MET A 618 56.99 2.66 64.49
CA MET A 618 56.01 1.60 64.77
C MET A 618 54.55 2.07 64.61
N ILE A 619 54.22 3.32 64.98
CA ILE A 619 52.89 3.91 64.74
C ILE A 619 52.53 3.87 63.25
N PHE A 620 53.48 4.27 62.38
CA PHE A 620 53.27 4.28 60.93
C PHE A 620 53.37 2.87 60.33
N TRP A 621 54.35 2.07 60.75
CA TRP A 621 54.62 0.73 60.22
C TRP A 621 53.51 -0.26 60.56
N TYR A 622 53.02 -0.26 61.79
CA TYR A 622 51.94 -1.15 62.21
C TYR A 622 50.65 -0.81 61.47
N SER A 623 50.26 0.47 61.45
CA SER A 623 49.07 0.93 60.72
C SER A 623 49.18 0.57 59.22
N PHE A 624 50.36 0.72 58.61
CA PHE A 624 50.58 0.36 57.18
C PHE A 624 50.46 -1.13 56.93
N SER A 625 50.99 -1.94 57.84
CA SER A 625 50.93 -3.40 57.78
C SER A 625 49.49 -3.93 57.83
N THR A 626 48.56 -3.21 58.51
CA THR A 626 47.13 -3.56 58.49
C THR A 626 46.45 -3.32 57.14
N LEU A 627 46.95 -2.37 56.34
CA LEU A 627 46.38 -2.03 55.03
C LEU A 627 46.72 -3.08 53.96
N VAL A 628 47.93 -3.64 54.02
CA VAL A 628 48.43 -4.65 53.06
C VAL A 628 48.23 -6.09 53.56
N PHE A 629 47.45 -6.29 54.65
CA PHE A 629 47.23 -7.60 55.29
C PHE A 629 48.54 -8.32 55.69
N ALA A 630 49.59 -7.57 56.02
CA ALA A 630 50.92 -8.09 56.35
C ALA A 630 51.17 -8.07 57.87
N HIS A 631 50.34 -8.78 58.65
CA HIS A 631 50.46 -8.77 60.12
C HIS A 631 51.68 -9.58 60.61
N LYS A 632 52.73 -8.88 61.08
CA LYS A 632 53.92 -9.51 61.67
C LYS A 632 53.96 -9.51 63.20
N GLU A 633 53.30 -8.55 63.84
CA GLU A 633 53.39 -8.31 65.29
C GLU A 633 52.15 -8.79 66.02
N LYS A 634 52.34 -9.44 67.19
CA LYS A 634 51.25 -10.01 67.98
C LYS A 634 50.73 -8.99 68.98
N LEU A 635 49.45 -8.64 68.87
CA LEU A 635 48.77 -7.80 69.87
C LEU A 635 48.51 -8.58 71.16
N LEU A 636 48.85 -7.99 72.31
CA LEU A 636 48.64 -8.61 73.62
C LEU A 636 47.32 -8.16 74.25
N SER A 637 46.91 -6.89 74.07
CA SER A 637 45.67 -6.35 74.64
C SER A 637 44.42 -6.80 73.89
N ASN A 638 43.35 -7.09 74.63
CA ASN A 638 42.05 -7.39 74.00
C ASN A 638 41.36 -6.13 73.45
N LEU A 639 41.66 -4.95 73.99
CA LEU A 639 41.13 -3.68 73.51
C LEU A 639 41.75 -3.25 72.17
N SER A 640 43.05 -3.45 72.00
CA SER A 640 43.74 -3.18 70.71
C SER A 640 43.26 -4.13 69.62
N LYS A 641 43.07 -5.42 69.93
CA LYS A 641 42.48 -6.42 69.01
C LYS A 641 41.10 -5.99 68.54
N PHE A 642 40.25 -5.48 69.43
CA PHE A 642 38.93 -4.97 69.04
C PHE A 642 39.01 -3.78 68.08
N VAL A 643 39.86 -2.79 68.40
CA VAL A 643 40.10 -1.61 67.52
C VAL A 643 40.62 -2.05 66.15
N VAL A 644 41.55 -3.01 66.10
CA VAL A 644 42.10 -3.54 64.84
C VAL A 644 41.08 -4.32 64.03
N ILE A 645 40.21 -5.11 64.66
CA ILE A 645 39.14 -5.83 63.95
C ILE A 645 38.21 -4.85 63.22
N ILE A 646 37.79 -3.78 63.90
CA ILE A 646 36.94 -2.74 63.28
C ILE A 646 37.70 -2.01 62.17
N TRP A 647 38.97 -1.66 62.40
CA TRP A 647 39.79 -0.97 61.41
C TRP A 647 40.01 -1.80 60.13
N VAL A 648 40.34 -3.10 60.29
CA VAL A 648 40.48 -4.03 59.15
C VAL A 648 39.19 -4.15 58.37
N PHE A 649 38.02 -4.14 59.03
CA PHE A 649 36.72 -4.13 58.36
C PHE A 649 36.52 -2.86 57.51
N VAL A 650 36.87 -1.68 58.04
CA VAL A 650 36.80 -0.41 57.30
C VAL A 650 37.75 -0.41 56.10
N VAL A 651 39.00 -0.84 56.29
CA VAL A 651 40.00 -0.94 55.21
C VAL A 651 39.55 -1.91 54.12
N LEU A 652 38.92 -3.03 54.48
CA LEU A 652 38.37 -4.00 53.54
C LEU A 652 37.27 -3.39 52.66
N ILE A 653 36.35 -2.62 53.26
CA ILE A 653 35.29 -1.91 52.52
C ILE A 653 35.89 -0.87 51.57
N ILE A 654 36.87 -0.07 52.03
CA ILE A 654 37.52 0.96 51.21
C ILE A 654 38.27 0.31 50.03
N THR A 655 39.03 -0.76 50.27
CA THR A 655 39.80 -1.46 49.22
C THR A 655 38.88 -2.15 48.20
N SER A 656 37.79 -2.78 48.67
CA SER A 656 36.79 -3.40 47.79
C SER A 656 36.05 -2.35 46.95
N SER A 657 35.71 -1.21 47.54
CA SER A 657 35.05 -0.10 46.82
C SER A 657 35.99 0.56 45.82
N TYR A 658 37.27 0.74 46.17
CA TYR A 658 38.30 1.25 45.27
C TYR A 658 38.49 0.34 44.06
N THR A 659 38.64 -0.97 44.27
CA THR A 659 38.83 -1.95 43.19
C THR A 659 37.60 -2.05 42.29
N ALA A 660 36.39 -2.06 42.85
CA ALA A 660 35.14 -2.06 42.08
C ALA A 660 34.97 -0.79 41.23
N THR A 661 35.28 0.38 41.81
CA THR A 661 35.16 1.67 41.11
C THR A 661 36.22 1.80 40.01
N LEU A 662 37.46 1.40 40.28
CA LEU A 662 38.54 1.38 39.29
C LEU A 662 38.21 0.40 38.15
N ALA A 663 37.70 -0.79 38.46
CA ALA A 663 37.28 -1.77 37.46
C ALA A 663 36.14 -1.22 36.59
N SER A 664 35.12 -0.61 37.19
CA SER A 664 34.01 0.04 36.46
C SER A 664 34.51 1.16 35.53
N MET A 665 35.42 2.02 36.01
CA MET A 665 36.00 3.09 35.18
C MET A 665 36.82 2.55 34.00
N LEU A 666 37.40 1.34 34.13
CA LEU A 666 38.17 0.70 33.07
C LEU A 666 37.30 -0.12 32.09
N THR A 667 36.09 -0.51 32.49
CA THR A 667 35.18 -1.32 31.66
C THR A 667 34.10 -0.50 30.96
N VAL A 668 33.71 0.66 31.48
CA VAL A 668 32.56 1.42 30.97
C VAL A 668 33.00 2.71 30.26
N GLN A 669 32.77 2.80 28.95
CA GLN A 669 32.72 4.07 28.22
C GLN A 669 31.35 4.74 28.46
N GLN A 670 31.09 5.23 29.68
CA GLN A 670 29.85 5.96 29.97
C GLN A 670 30.07 7.44 29.63
N ILE A 671 29.51 7.89 28.52
CA ILE A 671 29.31 9.33 28.28
C ILE A 671 28.00 9.71 28.97
N GLU A 672 28.07 9.96 30.28
CA GLU A 672 26.96 10.57 31.02
C GLU A 672 27.04 12.09 30.86
N LEU A 673 26.33 12.62 29.88
CA LEU A 673 26.16 14.06 29.74
C LEU A 673 25.07 14.55 30.70
N ASN A 674 25.40 15.55 31.51
CA ASN A 674 24.44 16.32 32.30
C ASN A 674 23.66 17.30 31.41
N LEU A 675 22.88 16.76 30.47
CA LEU A 675 22.11 17.52 29.46
C LEU A 675 20.97 18.39 30.03
N LYS A 676 20.83 18.48 31.35
CA LYS A 676 19.79 19.30 32.02
C LYS A 676 20.19 20.77 32.18
N GLN A 677 21.47 21.12 32.09
CA GLN A 677 21.96 22.50 32.25
C GLN A 677 22.71 23.05 31.03
N ASP A 678 23.06 22.19 30.07
CA ASP A 678 23.91 22.55 28.94
C ASP A 678 23.14 22.99 27.69
N TYR A 679 23.80 23.83 26.88
CA TYR A 679 23.31 24.18 25.54
C TYR A 679 23.48 23.01 24.57
N VAL A 680 22.45 22.72 23.79
CA VAL A 680 22.42 21.66 22.77
C VAL A 680 22.23 22.29 21.40
N GLY A 681 23.10 21.93 20.45
CA GLY A 681 23.02 22.37 19.06
C GLY A 681 22.08 21.50 18.24
N TYR A 682 21.48 22.06 17.19
CA TYR A 682 20.68 21.31 16.22
C TYR A 682 20.77 21.94 14.82
N HIS A 683 20.42 21.19 13.78
CA HIS A 683 20.43 21.69 12.41
C HIS A 683 19.34 22.74 12.15
N TYR A 684 19.70 23.85 11.54
CA TYR A 684 18.73 24.83 11.06
C TYR A 684 17.89 24.23 9.92
N GLY A 685 16.60 23.99 10.17
CA GLY A 685 15.70 23.29 9.24
C GLY A 685 15.15 21.98 9.79
N PHE A 686 15.73 21.48 10.89
CA PHE A 686 15.25 20.32 11.63
C PHE A 686 13.93 20.61 12.34
N LEU A 687 12.91 19.76 12.11
CA LEU A 687 11.61 19.84 12.79
C LEU A 687 11.75 19.38 14.25
N LEU A 688 12.06 20.33 15.12
CA LEU A 688 12.27 20.12 16.56
C LEU A 688 11.05 19.55 17.31
N SER A 689 9.83 19.81 16.83
CA SER A 689 8.60 19.70 17.63
C SER A 689 8.26 18.28 18.09
N GLY A 690 8.72 17.23 17.39
CA GLY A 690 8.53 15.82 17.80
C GLY A 690 9.78 15.13 18.34
N ALA A 691 10.98 15.61 17.97
CA ALA A 691 12.25 15.01 18.39
C ALA A 691 12.60 15.36 19.85
N VAL A 692 12.37 16.62 20.23
CA VAL A 692 12.77 17.14 21.55
C VAL A 692 11.83 16.69 22.67
N SER A 693 10.57 16.36 22.38
CA SER A 693 9.60 15.85 23.36
C SER A 693 9.88 14.40 23.78
N ASN A 694 10.43 13.58 22.88
CA ASN A 694 10.69 12.16 23.10
C ASN A 694 12.09 11.86 23.66
N LEU A 695 13.04 12.75 23.39
CA LEU A 695 14.27 12.80 24.16
C LEU A 695 13.86 13.40 25.51
N ASN A 696 14.16 12.77 26.65
CA ASN A 696 13.80 13.19 28.02
C ASN A 696 14.41 14.56 28.45
N PHE A 697 14.52 15.53 27.54
CA PHE A 697 14.99 16.88 27.73
C PHE A 697 13.85 17.75 28.26
N LYS A 698 13.78 17.91 29.59
CA LYS A 698 12.99 18.99 30.17
C LYS A 698 13.70 20.33 29.87
N ASN A 699 13.18 21.10 28.91
CA ASN A 699 13.62 22.45 28.53
C ASN A 699 15.11 22.61 28.16
N PRO A 700 15.60 21.97 27.08
CA PRO A 700 16.98 22.21 26.62
C PRO A 700 17.13 23.63 26.06
N ARG A 701 18.26 24.28 26.34
CA ARG A 701 18.62 25.56 25.70
C ARG A 701 19.21 25.28 24.32
N LEU A 702 18.39 25.42 23.29
CA LEU A 702 18.73 24.98 21.94
C LEU A 702 19.36 26.10 21.11
N LYS A 703 20.37 25.75 20.29
CA LYS A 703 21.02 26.67 19.35
C LYS A 703 21.03 26.09 17.92
N PRO A 704 20.52 26.81 16.91
CA PRO A 704 20.56 26.35 15.53
C PRO A 704 21.94 26.56 14.90
N TYR A 705 22.34 25.64 14.02
CA TYR A 705 23.56 25.73 13.21
C TYR A 705 23.30 25.21 11.80
N LYS A 706 24.02 25.73 10.80
CA LYS A 706 23.75 25.46 9.38
C LYS A 706 24.77 24.55 8.70
N SER A 707 25.96 24.37 9.26
CA SER A 707 27.07 23.70 8.59
C SER A 707 27.87 22.78 9.52
N PRO A 708 28.59 21.77 8.98
CA PRO A 708 29.53 20.95 9.73
C PRO A 708 30.62 21.76 10.44
N GLU A 709 31.06 22.88 9.88
CA GLU A 709 32.07 23.76 10.47
C GLU A 709 31.55 24.47 11.71
N GLU A 710 30.31 24.98 11.65
CA GLU A 710 29.64 25.56 12.81
C GLU A 710 29.45 24.52 13.92
N TYR A 711 29.18 23.27 13.55
CA TYR A 711 29.05 22.17 14.52
C TYR A 711 30.37 21.96 15.29
N ALA A 712 31.49 21.89 14.58
CA ALA A 712 32.80 21.69 15.17
C ALA A 712 33.21 22.87 16.06
N ASP A 713 33.00 24.11 15.60
CA ASP A 713 33.28 25.32 16.40
C ASP A 713 32.42 25.38 17.68
N ALA A 714 31.13 25.09 17.56
CA ALA A 714 30.22 25.12 18.70
C ALA A 714 30.55 24.03 19.74
N LEU A 715 30.86 22.81 19.30
CA LEU A 715 31.28 21.72 20.19
C LEU A 715 32.66 21.99 20.79
N GLY A 716 33.58 22.60 20.03
CA GLY A 716 34.93 22.94 20.49
C GLY A 716 34.94 24.02 21.58
N ARG A 717 34.05 25.03 21.49
CA ARG A 717 33.88 26.06 22.53
C ARG A 717 33.27 25.49 23.81
N GLY A 718 32.39 24.50 23.70
CA GLY A 718 31.66 23.91 24.82
C GLY A 718 30.59 24.84 25.40
N SER A 719 29.63 24.26 26.15
CA SER A 719 28.46 24.98 26.71
C SER A 719 28.85 26.20 27.57
N ASN A 720 29.95 26.10 28.33
CA ASN A 720 30.42 27.16 29.23
C ASN A 720 31.02 28.39 28.52
N ASN A 721 31.52 28.26 27.28
CA ASN A 721 32.14 29.37 26.53
C ASN A 721 31.27 29.83 25.36
N GLY A 722 29.95 29.74 25.51
CA GLY A 722 28.99 30.18 24.48
C GLY A 722 28.80 29.19 23.32
N GLY A 723 29.39 28.00 23.38
CA GLY A 723 29.17 26.87 22.45
C GLY A 723 28.03 25.96 22.88
N VAL A 724 28.19 24.64 22.63
CA VAL A 724 27.25 23.56 23.00
C VAL A 724 28.00 22.33 23.50
N SER A 725 27.36 21.51 24.34
CA SER A 725 27.94 20.25 24.84
C SER A 725 27.63 19.05 23.94
N ALA A 726 26.59 19.16 23.11
CA ALA A 726 26.14 18.11 22.21
C ALA A 726 25.41 18.72 21.00
N ILE A 727 25.39 17.98 19.90
CA ILE A 727 24.59 18.31 18.71
C ILE A 727 23.63 17.18 18.41
N VAL A 728 22.37 17.50 18.19
CA VAL A 728 21.30 16.57 17.85
C VAL A 728 20.85 16.82 16.43
N ASP A 729 20.91 15.78 15.59
CA ASP A 729 20.58 15.89 14.17
C ASP A 729 20.23 14.52 13.55
N GLU A 730 19.66 14.51 12.34
CA GLU A 730 19.40 13.28 11.61
C GLU A 730 20.71 12.56 11.21
N ILE A 731 20.66 11.22 11.19
CA ILE A 731 21.85 10.39 10.96
C ILE A 731 22.66 10.79 9.70
N PRO A 732 22.06 11.11 8.54
CA PRO A 732 22.82 11.50 7.34
C PRO A 732 23.70 12.73 7.56
N TYR A 733 23.21 13.77 8.24
CA TYR A 733 23.99 14.97 8.55
C TYR A 733 25.15 14.65 9.50
N LEU A 734 24.91 13.80 10.49
CA LEU A 734 25.94 13.36 11.43
C LEU A 734 27.01 12.52 10.75
N LYS A 735 26.65 11.68 9.77
CA LYS A 735 27.61 10.93 8.96
C LYS A 735 28.55 11.86 8.21
N VAL A 736 28.02 12.90 7.54
CA VAL A 736 28.83 13.93 6.87
C VAL A 736 29.76 14.64 7.85
N PHE A 737 29.25 15.03 9.03
CA PHE A 737 30.06 15.68 10.05
C PHE A 737 31.20 14.78 10.56
N LEU A 738 30.91 13.52 10.87
CA LEU A 738 31.88 12.58 11.41
C LEU A 738 32.92 12.15 10.37
N ALA A 739 32.56 12.09 9.09
CA ALA A 739 33.52 11.88 8.03
C ALA A 739 34.64 12.94 8.03
N LYS A 740 34.31 14.18 8.44
CA LYS A 740 35.26 15.28 8.54
C LYS A 740 35.98 15.37 9.89
N TYR A 741 35.31 15.04 11.00
CA TYR A 741 35.83 15.25 12.37
C TYR A 741 35.84 13.98 13.25
N SER A 742 36.04 12.80 12.65
CA SER A 742 36.01 11.50 13.35
C SER A 742 37.03 11.34 14.50
N SER A 743 38.12 12.10 14.50
CA SER A 743 39.15 12.08 15.55
C SER A 743 38.63 12.54 16.91
N ASP A 744 37.78 13.58 16.90
CA ASP A 744 37.49 14.38 18.08
C ASP A 744 36.07 14.16 18.61
N TYR A 745 35.17 13.59 17.79
CA TYR A 745 33.76 13.43 18.12
C TYR A 745 33.26 11.99 17.91
N THR A 746 32.17 11.64 18.60
CA THR A 746 31.50 10.33 18.50
C THR A 746 29.98 10.48 18.65
N ILE A 747 29.23 9.49 18.17
CA ILE A 747 27.78 9.39 18.44
C ILE A 747 27.59 8.70 19.78
N SER A 748 26.81 9.31 20.67
CA SER A 748 26.53 8.78 22.00
C SER A 748 25.19 8.04 22.10
N LYS A 749 24.20 8.44 21.29
CA LYS A 749 22.85 7.88 21.33
C LYS A 749 22.15 8.13 20.00
N SER A 750 21.51 7.10 19.46
CA SER A 750 20.61 7.20 18.31
C SER A 750 19.22 6.75 18.73
N ASN A 751 18.20 7.57 18.41
CA ASN A 751 16.80 7.23 18.58
C ASN A 751 16.14 7.15 17.20
N THR A 752 15.30 6.14 16.96
CA THR A 752 14.50 6.03 15.74
C THR A 752 13.23 6.85 15.86
N THR A 753 13.32 8.17 15.67
CA THR A 753 12.17 9.08 15.81
C THR A 753 11.78 9.82 14.53
N THR A 754 12.61 9.80 13.48
CA THR A 754 12.26 10.37 12.15
C THR A 754 11.99 9.25 11.16
N GLY A 755 11.41 9.54 9.99
CA GLY A 755 11.13 8.56 8.93
C GLY A 755 12.25 8.38 7.89
N GLY A 756 13.37 9.08 8.04
CA GLY A 756 14.42 9.17 7.01
C GLY A 756 14.03 10.09 5.85
N PHE A 757 14.91 10.25 4.86
CA PHE A 757 14.64 11.07 3.67
C PHE A 757 13.86 10.29 2.62
N GLY A 758 12.85 10.93 2.04
CA GLY A 758 12.05 10.40 0.93
C GLY A 758 11.76 11.47 -0.11
N PHE A 759 11.58 11.05 -1.37
CA PHE A 759 11.13 11.94 -2.43
C PHE A 759 9.62 12.16 -2.33
N VAL A 760 9.17 13.35 -2.72
CA VAL A 760 7.79 13.78 -2.52
C VAL A 760 7.07 13.84 -3.86
N PHE A 761 5.87 13.29 -3.94
CA PHE A 761 5.01 13.36 -5.11
C PHE A 761 3.60 13.79 -4.74
N PRO A 762 2.79 14.27 -5.70
CA PRO A 762 1.37 14.49 -5.50
C PRO A 762 0.69 13.22 -5.00
N LYS A 763 -0.33 13.41 -4.17
CA LYS A 763 -1.11 12.30 -3.60
C LYS A 763 -1.70 11.42 -4.71
N GLY A 764 -1.54 10.11 -4.60
CA GLY A 764 -1.97 9.12 -5.59
C GLY A 764 -1.05 8.96 -6.81
N SER A 765 0.10 9.66 -6.85
CA SER A 765 1.01 9.60 -8.00
C SER A 765 1.54 8.17 -8.24
N PRO A 766 1.46 7.64 -9.48
CA PRO A 766 1.94 6.29 -9.77
C PRO A 766 3.45 6.15 -9.60
N LEU A 767 4.20 7.24 -9.76
CA LEU A 767 5.66 7.30 -9.64
C LEU A 767 6.16 6.95 -8.23
N VAL A 768 5.34 7.14 -7.19
CA VAL A 768 5.73 6.83 -5.81
C VAL A 768 6.10 5.35 -5.67
N GLN A 769 5.26 4.47 -6.20
CA GLN A 769 5.49 3.03 -6.10
C GLN A 769 6.67 2.58 -6.97
N ASP A 770 6.75 3.10 -8.20
CA ASP A 770 7.80 2.75 -9.15
C ASP A 770 9.18 3.17 -8.64
N ILE A 771 9.31 4.42 -8.17
CA ILE A 771 10.56 4.93 -7.60
C ILE A 771 10.87 4.26 -6.26
N SER A 772 9.87 3.97 -5.42
CA SER A 772 10.09 3.19 -4.20
C SER A 772 10.65 1.80 -4.49
N SER A 773 10.12 1.12 -5.51
CA SER A 773 10.63 -0.17 -5.97
C SER A 773 12.05 -0.04 -6.51
N ALA A 774 12.35 1.01 -7.28
CA ALA A 774 13.70 1.31 -7.74
C ALA A 774 14.67 1.54 -6.56
N ILE A 775 14.28 2.33 -5.56
CA ILE A 775 15.09 2.56 -4.34
C ILE A 775 15.36 1.24 -3.60
N MET A 776 14.38 0.34 -3.51
CA MET A 776 14.59 -0.99 -2.92
C MET A 776 15.59 -1.82 -3.72
N ARG A 777 15.51 -1.82 -5.05
CA ARG A 777 16.52 -2.50 -5.89
C ARG A 777 17.92 -1.91 -5.69
N LEU A 778 18.04 -0.57 -5.64
CA LEU A 778 19.32 0.09 -5.35
C LEU A 778 19.89 -0.27 -3.98
N ARG A 779 19.02 -0.60 -3.00
CA ARG A 779 19.43 -1.10 -1.69
C ARG A 779 19.91 -2.54 -1.76
N GLU A 780 19.17 -3.40 -2.44
CA GLU A 780 19.52 -4.83 -2.62
C GLU A 780 20.79 -5.04 -3.44
N GLU A 781 21.03 -4.17 -4.43
CA GLU A 781 22.25 -4.15 -5.26
C GLU A 781 23.43 -3.42 -4.61
N GLU A 782 23.31 -2.98 -3.35
CA GLU A 782 24.32 -2.20 -2.61
C GLU A 782 24.73 -0.85 -3.24
N LYS A 783 24.08 -0.44 -4.34
CA LYS A 783 24.33 0.85 -5.02
C LYS A 783 24.08 2.06 -4.12
N LEU A 784 23.06 2.01 -3.26
CA LEU A 784 22.82 3.08 -2.28
C LEU A 784 24.03 3.28 -1.36
N GLN A 785 24.62 2.19 -0.86
CA GLN A 785 25.80 2.26 0.00
C GLN A 785 27.02 2.78 -0.75
N LEU A 786 27.20 2.41 -2.04
CA LEU A 786 28.27 2.95 -2.88
C LEU A 786 28.14 4.48 -3.07
N MET A 787 26.93 4.96 -3.36
CA MET A 787 26.66 6.40 -3.47
C MET A 787 26.85 7.11 -2.13
N GLU A 788 26.43 6.49 -1.04
CA GLU A 788 26.62 7.02 0.31
C GLU A 788 28.12 7.15 0.63
N ASN A 789 28.92 6.11 0.37
CA ASN A 789 30.36 6.10 0.58
C ASN A 789 31.08 7.13 -0.32
N LYS A 790 30.61 7.33 -1.55
CA LYS A 790 31.12 8.35 -2.49
C LYS A 790 30.96 9.76 -1.92
N TRP A 791 29.78 10.08 -1.39
CA TRP A 791 29.46 11.42 -0.91
C TRP A 791 29.95 11.67 0.53
N PHE A 792 29.89 10.67 1.39
CA PHE A 792 30.23 10.79 2.81
C PHE A 792 31.66 10.34 3.16
N ARG A 793 32.52 10.09 2.15
CA ARG A 793 33.95 9.71 2.24
C ARG A 793 34.32 8.83 3.44
N SER A 794 34.28 7.51 3.20
CA SER A 794 34.82 6.40 4.02
C SER A 794 34.68 6.54 5.54
N THR A 795 33.62 5.96 6.09
CA THR A 795 33.59 5.55 7.49
C THR A 795 33.06 4.13 7.60
N GLU A 796 33.79 3.15 7.04
CA GLU A 796 33.47 1.72 7.23
C GLU A 796 33.68 1.23 8.68
N SER A 797 34.18 2.07 9.60
CA SER A 797 34.59 1.64 10.94
C SER A 797 33.95 2.37 12.13
N ILE A 798 32.84 3.13 11.97
CA ILE A 798 32.23 3.84 13.12
C ILE A 798 30.78 3.41 13.40
N PHE A 799 30.03 2.94 12.40
CA PHE A 799 28.62 2.54 12.59
C PHE A 799 28.41 1.04 12.82
N THR A 800 29.39 0.20 12.49
CA THR A 800 29.36 -1.26 12.69
C THR A 800 29.91 -1.73 14.04
N ASP A 801 30.53 -0.83 14.83
CA ASP A 801 31.13 -1.19 16.13
C ASP A 801 30.15 -1.14 17.32
N GLN A 802 28.83 -1.08 17.07
CA GLN A 802 27.85 -1.36 18.11
C GLN A 802 27.64 -2.87 18.36
N ASP A 803 27.94 -3.75 17.39
CA ASP A 803 27.72 -5.21 17.52
C ASP A 803 29.00 -6.04 17.66
N THR A 804 30.18 -5.53 17.31
CA THR A 804 31.44 -6.13 17.76
C THR A 804 31.76 -5.62 19.15
N ARG A 805 31.44 -6.45 20.17
CA ARG A 805 32.06 -6.46 21.51
C ARG A 805 33.32 -5.60 21.51
N SER A 806 33.19 -4.37 22.00
CA SER A 806 34.32 -3.45 22.12
C SER A 806 35.48 -4.25 22.70
N LYS A 807 36.56 -4.42 21.93
CA LYS A 807 37.77 -5.05 22.49
C LYS A 807 38.07 -4.24 23.75
N PRO A 808 38.07 -4.86 24.95
CA PRO A 808 38.28 -4.12 26.18
C PRO A 808 39.58 -3.33 25.99
N SER A 809 39.52 -2.02 26.22
CA SER A 809 40.66 -1.13 26.02
C SER A 809 41.86 -1.73 26.76
N ARG A 810 42.85 -2.21 25.99
CA ARG A 810 44.05 -2.82 26.58
C ARG A 810 44.70 -1.79 27.48
N LEU A 811 44.98 -2.18 28.73
CA LEU A 811 45.68 -1.32 29.68
C LEU A 811 47.02 -0.90 29.07
N ASN A 812 47.24 0.40 28.97
CA ASN A 812 48.44 0.96 28.33
C ASN A 812 49.45 1.38 29.41
N LEU A 813 50.75 1.26 29.10
CA LEU A 813 51.85 1.61 30.00
C LEU A 813 51.75 3.08 30.49
N HIS A 814 51.24 3.96 29.63
CA HIS A 814 50.99 5.37 29.97
C HIS A 814 50.02 5.54 31.15
N SER A 815 48.95 4.73 31.23
CA SER A 815 47.94 4.85 32.29
C SER A 815 48.47 4.46 33.67
N PHE A 816 49.51 3.62 33.73
CA PHE A 816 50.17 3.19 34.96
C PHE A 816 51.53 3.88 35.18
N GLY A 817 51.90 4.83 34.32
CA GLY A 817 53.21 5.48 34.37
C GLY A 817 53.53 6.12 35.73
N GLY A 818 52.52 6.67 36.42
CA GLY A 818 52.69 7.29 37.74
C GLY A 818 53.10 6.28 38.82
N LEU A 819 52.55 5.05 38.79
CA LEU A 819 52.91 3.99 39.74
C LEU A 819 54.35 3.50 39.54
N PHE A 820 54.77 3.32 38.29
CA PHE A 820 56.16 2.96 37.97
C PHE A 820 57.13 4.08 38.34
N LEU A 821 56.74 5.35 38.16
CA LEU A 821 57.54 6.51 38.56
C LEU A 821 57.75 6.54 40.08
N VAL A 822 56.69 6.38 40.88
CA VAL A 822 56.77 6.33 42.36
C VAL A 822 57.69 5.20 42.82
N THR A 823 57.58 4.02 42.20
CA THR A 823 58.41 2.84 42.55
C THR A 823 59.88 3.05 42.17
N GLY A 824 60.15 3.67 41.02
CA GLY A 824 61.50 4.02 40.58
C GLY A 824 62.18 5.01 41.52
N ILE A 825 61.47 6.07 41.93
CA ILE A 825 62.00 7.08 42.86
C ILE A 825 62.24 6.47 44.25
N SER A 826 61.32 5.66 44.78
CA SER A 826 61.48 5.07 46.11
C SER A 826 62.66 4.10 46.15
N SER A 827 62.81 3.24 45.14
CA SER A 827 63.89 2.26 45.06
C SER A 827 65.25 2.92 44.88
N THR A 828 65.35 3.94 44.02
CA THR A 828 66.59 4.70 43.83
C THR A 828 66.98 5.49 45.08
N SER A 829 66.01 6.12 45.75
CA SER A 829 66.24 6.83 47.02
C SER A 829 66.71 5.88 48.12
N ALA A 830 66.07 4.72 48.27
CA ALA A 830 66.49 3.70 49.24
C ALA A 830 67.90 3.17 48.96
N LEU A 831 68.22 2.93 47.69
CA LEU A 831 69.55 2.49 47.27
C LEU A 831 70.61 3.56 47.54
N LEU A 832 70.32 4.83 47.26
CA LEU A 832 71.18 5.97 47.58
C LEU A 832 71.42 6.11 49.09
N LEU A 833 70.37 5.99 49.90
CA LEU A 833 70.49 6.03 51.36
C LEU A 833 71.29 4.83 51.89
N CYS A 834 71.11 3.64 51.32
CA CYS A 834 71.90 2.46 51.69
C CYS A 834 73.38 2.63 51.31
N LEU A 835 73.67 3.13 50.11
CA LEU A 835 75.04 3.46 49.68
C LEU A 835 75.65 4.56 50.55
N PHE A 836 74.87 5.55 50.95
CA PHE A 836 75.30 6.62 51.86
C PHE A 836 75.61 6.06 53.26
N GLN A 837 74.76 5.20 53.81
CA GLN A 837 75.02 4.54 55.10
C GLN A 837 76.23 3.60 55.02
N LYS A 838 76.39 2.85 53.93
CA LYS A 838 77.52 1.93 53.72
C LYS A 838 78.84 2.67 53.50
N SER A 839 78.83 3.78 52.75
CA SER A 839 80.00 4.65 52.59
C SER A 839 80.35 5.35 53.91
N ARG A 840 79.37 5.83 54.67
CA ARG A 840 79.58 6.34 56.04
C ARG A 840 80.17 5.27 56.96
N ALA A 841 79.68 4.03 56.91
CA ALA A 841 80.24 2.92 57.68
C ALA A 841 81.66 2.53 57.25
N ILE A 842 81.97 2.58 55.94
CA ILE A 842 83.32 2.35 55.40
C ILE A 842 84.27 3.48 55.80
N ILE A 843 83.82 4.74 55.78
CA ILE A 843 84.58 5.91 56.23
C ILE A 843 84.86 5.80 57.73
N ILE A 844 83.86 5.42 58.54
CA ILE A 844 84.02 5.20 59.98
C ILE A 844 84.98 4.02 60.24
N ARG A 845 84.90 2.91 59.47
CA ARG A 845 85.86 1.79 59.58
C ARG A 845 87.28 2.19 59.18
N LYS A 846 87.45 2.96 58.10
CA LYS A 846 88.75 3.50 57.67
C LYS A 846 89.32 4.49 58.68
N PHE A 847 88.48 5.35 59.26
CA PHE A 847 88.86 6.28 60.32
C PHE A 847 89.24 5.55 61.62
N LYS A 848 88.51 4.48 61.98
CA LYS A 848 88.85 3.61 63.13
C LYS A 848 90.15 2.81 62.89
N PHE A 849 90.40 2.37 61.65
CA PHE A 849 91.67 1.76 61.25
C PHE A 849 92.83 2.77 61.30
N PHE A 850 92.60 4.01 60.86
CA PHE A 850 93.58 5.10 60.91
C PHE A 850 93.93 5.49 62.36
N LEU A 851 92.93 5.57 63.25
CA LEU A 851 93.13 5.78 64.69
C LEU A 851 93.93 4.66 65.34
N ASN A 852 93.59 3.39 65.08
CA ASN A 852 94.36 2.24 65.59
C ASN A 852 95.81 2.22 65.05
N SER A 853 96.03 2.67 63.82
CA SER A 853 97.38 2.82 63.26
C SER A 853 98.16 3.97 63.89
N MET A 854 97.50 5.07 64.27
CA MET A 854 98.13 6.18 65.02
C MET A 854 98.51 5.78 66.44
N ASP A 855 97.69 4.98 67.13
CA ASP A 855 98.04 4.45 68.47
C ASP A 855 99.26 3.51 68.41
N SER A 856 99.38 2.69 67.37
CA SER A 856 100.58 1.86 67.14
C SER A 856 101.85 2.69 66.87
N VAL A 857 101.74 3.80 66.13
CA VAL A 857 102.87 4.74 65.91
C VAL A 857 103.23 5.49 67.19
N LYS A 858 102.24 5.81 68.03
CA LYS A 858 102.46 6.46 69.33
C LYS A 858 103.18 5.53 70.30
N ASP A 859 102.87 4.24 70.32
CA ASP A 859 103.60 3.24 71.11
C ASP A 859 105.03 3.01 70.58
N TYR A 860 105.23 2.99 69.26
CA TYR A 860 106.57 2.89 68.65
C TYR A 860 107.46 4.10 68.98
N LEU A 861 106.90 5.32 68.98
CA LEU A 861 107.61 6.55 69.38
C LEU A 861 107.86 6.61 70.89
N LYS A 862 106.94 6.09 71.73
CA LYS A 862 107.12 6.03 73.19
C LYS A 862 108.26 5.10 73.60
N VAL A 863 108.41 3.94 72.94
CA VAL A 863 109.53 3.03 73.14
C VAL A 863 110.85 3.70 72.75
N ARG A 864 110.92 4.36 71.59
CA ARG A 864 112.14 5.03 71.10
C ARG A 864 112.55 6.24 71.95
N TYR A 865 111.59 7.00 72.48
CA TYR A 865 111.86 8.13 73.38
C TYR A 865 112.39 7.67 74.74
N ILE A 866 111.88 6.55 75.26
CA ILE A 866 112.37 5.93 76.51
C ILE A 866 113.78 5.33 76.31
N THR A 867 114.09 4.74 75.16
CA THR A 867 115.47 4.22 74.91
C THR A 867 116.48 5.35 74.72
N THR A 868 116.08 6.50 74.17
CA THR A 868 116.99 7.63 73.91
C THR A 868 117.23 8.49 75.15
N LEU A 869 116.28 8.57 76.10
CA LEU A 869 116.48 9.26 77.38
C LEU A 869 117.37 8.48 78.38
N THR A 870 117.41 7.15 78.31
CA THR A 870 118.24 6.32 79.23
C THR A 870 119.73 6.30 78.84
N ILE A 871 120.10 6.73 77.63
CA ILE A 871 121.50 6.75 77.14
C ILE A 871 122.18 8.12 77.38
N LEU A 872 121.42 9.16 77.78
CA LEU A 872 121.93 10.51 78.06
C LEU A 872 122.09 10.83 79.55
N PHE A 873 121.87 9.85 80.44
CA PHE A 873 122.04 9.97 81.91
C PHE A 873 122.82 8.78 82.51
N ASN A 874 123.92 8.37 81.87
CA ASN A 874 124.93 7.50 82.46
C ASN A 874 126.34 7.97 82.06
#